data_AF-A0A3C1P9X0-F1
#
_entry.id   AF-A0A3C1P9X0-F1
#
_cell.length_a   1.000
_cell.length_b   1.000
_cell.length_c   1.000
_cell.angle_alpha   90.00
_cell.angle_beta   90.00
_cell.angle_gamma   90.00
#
_symmetry.space_group_name_H-M   'P 1'
#
loop_
_entity.id
_entity.type
_entity.pdbx_description
1 polymer ?
#
loop_
_entity_poly.entity_id
_entity_poly.type
_entity_poly.pdbx_seq_one_letter_code
_entity_poly.pdbx_strand_id
1 'polypeptide(L)'
;MYLSSSLKENQRLEALYRYKILDTASEAAFDRITLLASRLLGVPISLVSLVDHGRIWFKSRLGLDNPQVDREGSFCGFAMYNRGVYCISDTLIDPQWCDHPLVAGEFGLRFYAAAPLCTSDGQRLGTLCVMDHHPHQLSELEVQTLQSLGELVMEQLDLRLASQRLQQTEIALVQSEDRFRSLVEQAADGFLLHDFNGRILDVNEFACQSLGYTRKELLSLSIQQIEVDPIPQTFFQSLVQGEPITLQRIYRRQDQTTFPVEVRLGLIQVGGQQLIHTLARDISEHLEIERQLKQQAERERLTARLTQRIHESLELSQILNTTVTEVRQALQNERVIIFRFHSHQEGEVLTESLEDGCFSMLGNRYTDCCIQESFRLGKNDQVKSVADIYTNNLSFCHHKLLVKLQIQAYLVTPIWQGQNMWGLLIAHQCSSPRQWQVWEQELLVSLAAQLAIAIQQSELYHQLEIVNQELKYLATSDSLTEIANRRYFDEYLNSQWDQLSQEKASLSVIMCDLDFFKPYNDTYGHLAGDRALREVAQAICKAMRYPTDLVARYGGEEFAIILPKTGVNEAILIAQNIQKQIEKLQIIHSGSSVGYYMTCSLGIGTVIPSVKMTSKQLIDIADQGLYQAKAQGRNQYVVSSLSHYISQLV
;
A
#
# COMPACT_ATOMS: atom_id res chain seq x y z
N MET A 1 69.93 33.00 -15.55
CA MET A 1 69.68 34.34 -16.12
C MET A 1 68.62 34.31 -17.23
N TYR A 2 68.62 33.36 -18.17
CA TYR A 2 67.60 33.24 -19.22
C TYR A 2 66.14 33.01 -18.72
N LEU A 3 65.95 32.30 -17.61
CA LEU A 3 64.62 32.06 -17.01
C LEU A 3 63.96 33.32 -16.42
N SER A 4 64.72 34.35 -16.02
CA SER A 4 64.14 35.56 -15.44
C SER A 4 63.78 36.63 -16.48
N SER A 5 64.36 36.57 -17.69
CA SER A 5 63.95 37.45 -18.79
C SER A 5 62.69 36.93 -19.50
N SER A 6 62.55 35.60 -19.66
CA SER A 6 61.34 35.00 -20.25
C SER A 6 60.10 35.19 -19.37
N LEU A 7 60.25 35.09 -18.04
CA LEU A 7 59.14 35.30 -17.10
C LEU A 7 58.64 36.75 -17.10
N LYS A 8 59.56 37.72 -17.17
CA LYS A 8 59.23 39.16 -17.26
C LYS A 8 58.54 39.50 -18.58
N GLU A 9 58.97 38.86 -19.67
CA GLU A 9 58.35 39.05 -20.98
C GLU A 9 56.93 38.47 -21.04
N ASN A 10 56.69 37.31 -20.44
CA ASN A 10 55.34 36.74 -20.34
C ASN A 10 54.39 37.63 -19.53
N GLN A 11 54.83 38.17 -18.39
CA GLN A 11 54.03 39.11 -17.58
C GLN A 11 53.65 40.38 -18.36
N ARG A 12 54.58 40.89 -19.17
CA ARG A 12 54.35 42.06 -20.04
C ARG A 12 53.32 41.75 -21.13
N LEU A 13 53.44 40.59 -21.78
CA LEU A 13 52.49 40.15 -22.81
C LEU A 13 51.10 39.89 -22.21
N GLU A 14 51.00 39.29 -21.03
CA GLU A 14 49.74 39.14 -20.30
C GLU A 14 49.11 40.50 -20.01
N ALA A 15 49.91 41.48 -19.57
CA ALA A 15 49.44 42.83 -19.33
C ALA A 15 48.97 43.52 -20.62
N LEU A 16 49.65 43.31 -21.76
CA LEU A 16 49.22 43.82 -23.06
C LEU A 16 47.90 43.19 -23.52
N TYR A 17 47.79 41.86 -23.45
CA TYR A 17 46.60 41.13 -23.86
C TYR A 17 45.38 41.42 -22.97
N ARG A 18 45.59 41.82 -21.71
CA ARG A 18 44.53 42.28 -20.79
C ARG A 18 43.69 43.41 -21.38
N TYR A 19 44.31 44.31 -22.15
CA TYR A 19 43.60 45.45 -22.77
C TYR A 19 42.83 45.09 -24.05
N LYS A 20 43.01 43.88 -24.60
CA LYS A 20 42.34 43.42 -25.84
C LYS A 20 42.38 44.47 -26.95
N ILE A 21 43.55 45.11 -27.10
CA ILE A 21 43.73 46.30 -27.94
C ILE A 21 44.41 45.98 -29.27
N LEU A 22 45.22 44.93 -29.33
CA LEU A 22 45.88 44.51 -30.56
C LEU A 22 44.84 44.16 -31.64
N ASP A 23 45.15 44.49 -32.89
CA ASP A 23 44.32 44.25 -34.08
C ASP A 23 42.92 44.88 -34.04
N THR A 24 42.68 45.83 -33.13
CA THR A 24 41.44 46.61 -33.10
C THR A 24 41.45 47.72 -34.16
N ALA A 25 40.26 48.15 -34.60
CA ALA A 25 40.14 49.28 -35.51
C ALA A 25 40.77 50.57 -34.95
N SER A 26 41.12 51.52 -35.82
CA SER A 26 41.58 52.85 -35.42
C SER A 26 40.50 53.53 -34.56
N GLU A 27 40.95 54.24 -33.53
CA GLU A 27 40.11 54.89 -32.55
C GLU A 27 40.53 56.35 -32.43
N ALA A 28 39.58 57.26 -32.66
CA ALA A 28 39.84 58.70 -32.74
C ALA A 28 40.55 59.28 -31.49
N ALA A 29 40.39 58.64 -30.32
CA ALA A 29 41.10 59.02 -29.10
C ALA A 29 42.63 58.89 -29.25
N PHE A 30 43.12 57.78 -29.80
CA PHE A 30 44.54 57.56 -30.03
C PHE A 30 45.07 58.38 -31.22
N ASP A 31 44.26 58.54 -32.27
CA ASP A 31 44.61 59.37 -33.45
C ASP A 31 44.82 60.84 -33.09
N ARG A 32 43.99 61.36 -32.16
CA ARG A 32 44.16 62.71 -31.62
C ARG A 32 45.48 62.87 -30.87
N ILE A 33 45.89 61.86 -30.11
CA ILE A 33 47.15 61.92 -29.35
C ILE A 33 48.36 61.94 -30.29
N THR A 34 48.39 61.09 -31.30
CA THR A 34 49.46 61.11 -32.32
C THR A 34 49.49 62.42 -33.11
N LEU A 35 48.32 62.99 -33.42
CA LEU A 35 48.24 64.29 -34.08
C LEU A 35 48.78 65.42 -33.19
N LEU A 36 48.46 65.41 -31.90
CA LEU A 36 48.98 66.38 -30.93
C LEU A 36 50.50 66.23 -30.76
N ALA A 37 51.02 65.01 -30.65
CA ALA A 37 52.45 64.75 -30.55
C ALA A 37 53.21 65.29 -31.78
N SER A 38 52.71 65.02 -32.99
CA SER A 38 53.31 65.56 -34.23
C SER A 38 53.29 67.09 -34.27
N ARG A 39 52.16 67.73 -33.93
CA ARG A 39 52.04 69.20 -34.00
C ARG A 39 52.84 69.93 -32.94
N LEU A 40 52.85 69.43 -31.71
CA LEU A 40 53.52 70.09 -30.58
C LEU A 40 55.04 69.97 -30.67
N LEU A 41 55.56 68.87 -31.21
CA LEU A 41 56.99 68.66 -31.40
C LEU A 41 57.47 69.07 -32.81
N GLY A 42 56.57 69.55 -33.69
CA GLY A 42 56.93 70.05 -35.01
C GLY A 42 57.46 68.98 -35.99
N VAL A 43 57.08 67.72 -35.78
CA VAL A 43 57.62 66.54 -36.50
C VAL A 43 56.57 65.87 -37.39
N PRO A 44 56.93 65.34 -38.57
CA PRO A 44 55.98 64.82 -39.55
C PRO A 44 55.38 63.46 -39.20
N ILE A 45 56.01 62.68 -38.31
CA ILE A 45 55.63 61.29 -38.03
C ILE A 45 55.40 61.10 -36.53
N SER A 46 54.28 60.48 -36.15
CA SER A 46 53.97 60.11 -34.76
C SER A 46 53.12 58.83 -34.68
N LEU A 47 53.49 57.92 -33.78
CA LEU A 47 52.87 56.60 -33.66
C LEU A 47 52.58 56.26 -32.19
N VAL A 48 51.43 55.66 -31.93
CA VAL A 48 51.19 54.88 -30.71
C VAL A 48 51.47 53.42 -31.05
N SER A 49 52.57 52.91 -30.51
CA SER A 49 53.07 51.58 -30.79
C SER A 49 52.91 50.67 -29.59
N LEU A 50 52.46 49.44 -29.83
CA LEU A 50 52.32 48.38 -28.84
C LEU A 50 53.18 47.20 -29.26
N VAL A 51 54.02 46.71 -28.35
CA VAL A 51 55.02 45.68 -28.65
C VAL A 51 54.43 44.31 -28.33
N ASP A 52 54.08 43.56 -29.36
CA ASP A 52 53.58 42.18 -29.26
C ASP A 52 54.76 41.17 -29.24
N HIS A 53 54.49 39.86 -29.23
CA HIS A 53 55.53 38.83 -29.13
C HIS A 53 56.60 38.98 -30.25
N GLY A 54 56.18 39.08 -31.52
CA GLY A 54 57.07 39.16 -32.68
C GLY A 54 56.99 40.43 -33.53
N ARG A 55 56.07 41.34 -33.20
CA ARG A 55 55.80 42.57 -33.99
C ARG A 55 55.61 43.78 -33.10
N ILE A 56 55.72 44.95 -33.69
CA ILE A 56 55.23 46.21 -33.11
C ILE A 56 54.01 46.62 -33.91
N TRP A 57 52.86 46.63 -33.24
CA TRP A 57 51.58 46.99 -33.82
C TRP A 57 51.24 48.44 -33.50
N PHE A 58 50.82 49.21 -34.50
CA PHE A 58 50.51 50.62 -34.33
C PHE A 58 49.01 50.80 -34.10
N LYS A 59 48.64 51.19 -32.87
CA LYS A 59 47.25 51.54 -32.52
C LYS A 59 46.79 52.82 -33.22
N SER A 60 47.72 53.75 -33.38
CA SER A 60 47.54 54.97 -34.16
C SER A 60 48.84 55.29 -34.89
N ARG A 61 48.72 55.83 -36.10
CA ARG A 61 49.85 56.19 -36.97
C ARG A 61 49.55 57.47 -37.76
N LEU A 62 50.49 58.40 -37.73
CA LEU A 62 50.52 59.59 -38.56
C LEU A 62 51.86 59.64 -39.30
N GLY A 63 51.82 59.86 -40.62
CA GLY A 63 53.01 59.93 -41.47
C GLY A 63 53.59 58.58 -41.91
N LEU A 64 52.94 57.45 -41.57
CA LEU A 64 53.29 56.11 -42.02
C LEU A 64 52.07 55.32 -42.48
N ASP A 65 52.21 54.55 -43.56
CA ASP A 65 51.14 53.72 -44.13
C ASP A 65 51.07 52.31 -43.54
N ASN A 66 52.20 51.75 -43.12
CA ASN A 66 52.26 50.39 -42.60
C ASN A 66 51.69 50.31 -41.17
N PRO A 67 50.72 49.42 -40.88
CA PRO A 67 50.12 49.28 -39.54
C PRO A 67 51.00 48.54 -38.51
N GLN A 68 52.06 47.85 -38.94
CA GLN A 68 52.95 47.12 -38.03
C GLN A 68 54.35 46.91 -38.62
N VAL A 69 55.34 46.68 -37.76
CA VAL A 69 56.71 46.34 -38.17
C VAL A 69 57.23 45.17 -37.35
N ASP A 70 58.32 44.54 -37.80
CA ASP A 70 58.99 43.51 -37.03
C ASP A 70 59.58 44.09 -35.73
N ARG A 71 59.55 43.31 -34.66
CA ARG A 71 60.03 43.76 -33.34
C ARG A 71 61.55 43.80 -33.27
N GLU A 72 62.24 42.82 -33.84
CA GLU A 72 63.70 42.71 -33.77
C GLU A 72 64.36 43.89 -34.48
N GLY A 73 65.35 44.51 -33.81
CA GLY A 73 66.06 45.67 -34.35
C GLY A 73 65.27 46.97 -34.38
N SER A 74 64.02 47.02 -33.88
CA SER A 74 63.20 48.23 -33.95
C SER A 74 63.52 49.30 -32.89
N PHE A 75 63.42 50.58 -33.27
CA PHE A 75 63.59 51.72 -32.36
C PHE A 75 62.58 51.70 -31.20
N CYS A 76 61.32 51.37 -31.45
CA CYS A 76 60.28 51.31 -30.41
C CYS A 76 60.50 50.15 -29.44
N GLY A 77 60.99 49.01 -29.95
CA GLY A 77 61.33 47.85 -29.12
C GLY A 77 62.50 48.12 -28.16
N PHE A 78 63.45 48.94 -28.58
CA PHE A 78 64.55 49.38 -27.71
C PHE A 78 64.12 50.48 -26.73
N ALA A 79 63.42 51.50 -27.24
CA ALA A 79 62.99 52.67 -26.47
C ALA A 79 62.08 52.32 -25.28
N MET A 80 61.23 51.30 -25.41
CA MET A 80 60.30 50.92 -24.35
C MET A 80 60.97 50.48 -23.05
N TYR A 81 62.26 50.13 -23.03
CA TYR A 81 63.00 49.74 -21.82
C TYR A 81 63.71 50.91 -21.13
N ASN A 82 63.63 52.13 -21.68
CA ASN A 82 64.23 53.32 -21.06
C ASN A 82 63.37 53.87 -19.90
N ARG A 83 63.98 54.49 -18.88
CA ARG A 83 63.25 54.98 -17.68
C ARG A 83 62.44 56.27 -17.94
N GLY A 84 62.69 56.96 -19.04
CA GLY A 84 61.93 58.13 -19.49
C GLY A 84 61.92 58.19 -21.01
N VAL A 85 61.70 59.38 -21.57
CA VAL A 85 61.75 59.60 -23.01
C VAL A 85 63.14 59.23 -23.55
N TYR A 86 63.18 58.28 -24.49
CA TYR A 86 64.39 57.97 -25.24
C TYR A 86 64.45 58.86 -26.47
N CYS A 87 65.54 59.62 -26.64
CA CYS A 87 65.69 60.62 -27.70
C CYS A 87 67.04 60.45 -28.41
N ILE A 88 67.02 60.45 -29.74
CA ILE A 88 68.18 60.45 -30.62
C ILE A 88 68.05 61.66 -31.53
N SER A 89 68.91 62.66 -31.32
CA SER A 89 68.81 63.95 -32.00
C SER A 89 69.25 63.91 -33.46
N ASP A 90 70.22 63.05 -33.79
CA ASP A 90 70.62 62.74 -35.16
C ASP A 90 71.07 61.27 -35.26
N THR A 91 70.24 60.43 -35.86
CA THR A 91 70.48 58.99 -36.01
C THR A 91 71.65 58.66 -36.93
N LEU A 92 72.05 59.56 -37.84
CA LEU A 92 73.14 59.32 -38.80
C LEU A 92 74.51 59.28 -38.13
N ILE A 93 74.66 59.99 -37.01
CA ILE A 93 75.89 60.05 -36.21
C ILE A 93 75.79 59.23 -34.93
N ASP A 94 74.64 58.61 -34.66
CA ASP A 94 74.45 57.73 -33.51
C ASP A 94 75.12 56.36 -33.80
N PRO A 95 76.15 55.96 -33.04
CA PRO A 95 76.91 54.74 -33.32
C PRO A 95 76.09 53.45 -33.24
N GLN A 96 74.92 53.47 -32.58
CA GLN A 96 74.04 52.31 -32.43
C GLN A 96 73.09 52.16 -33.62
N TRP A 97 72.76 53.26 -34.31
CA TRP A 97 71.66 53.30 -35.28
C TRP A 97 72.07 53.77 -36.69
N CYS A 98 73.27 54.30 -36.88
CA CYS A 98 73.73 54.86 -38.16
C CYS A 98 73.64 53.87 -39.34
N ASP A 99 73.91 52.58 -39.11
CA ASP A 99 73.83 51.52 -40.13
C ASP A 99 72.43 50.89 -40.25
N HIS A 100 71.45 51.32 -39.46
CA HIS A 100 70.10 50.74 -39.45
C HIS A 100 69.36 51.05 -40.78
N PRO A 101 68.62 50.12 -41.38
CA PRO A 101 67.96 50.32 -42.68
C PRO A 101 67.02 51.55 -42.76
N LEU A 102 66.36 51.90 -41.65
CA LEU A 102 65.52 53.10 -41.57
C LEU A 102 66.32 54.42 -41.60
N VAL A 103 67.61 54.39 -41.25
CA VAL A 103 68.52 55.55 -41.21
C VAL A 103 69.33 55.65 -42.50
N ALA A 104 70.01 54.56 -42.87
CA ALA A 104 70.88 54.50 -44.05
C ALA A 104 70.12 54.25 -45.37
N GLY A 105 68.86 53.82 -45.31
CA GLY A 105 68.02 53.54 -46.48
C GLY A 105 67.14 54.72 -46.93
N GLU A 106 66.25 54.47 -47.89
CA GLU A 106 65.39 55.50 -48.52
C GLU A 106 64.44 56.21 -47.55
N PHE A 107 64.11 55.61 -46.41
CA PHE A 107 63.28 56.23 -45.39
C PHE A 107 63.98 57.43 -44.74
N GLY A 108 65.32 57.45 -44.67
CA GLY A 108 66.10 58.62 -44.24
C GLY A 108 65.72 59.17 -42.87
N LEU A 109 65.46 58.31 -41.88
CA LEU A 109 65.19 58.72 -40.51
C LEU A 109 66.40 59.47 -39.95
N ARG A 110 66.19 60.69 -39.45
CA ARG A 110 67.23 61.51 -38.81
C ARG A 110 66.98 61.79 -37.35
N PHE A 111 65.72 61.82 -36.91
CA PHE A 111 65.37 62.07 -35.51
C PHE A 111 64.39 61.01 -35.01
N TYR A 112 64.58 60.54 -33.78
CA TYR A 112 63.66 59.62 -33.12
C TYR A 112 63.53 59.97 -31.63
N ALA A 113 62.31 60.15 -31.15
CA ALA A 113 62.03 60.23 -29.72
C ALA A 113 60.81 59.40 -29.33
N ALA A 114 60.81 58.81 -28.13
CA ALA A 114 59.74 57.94 -27.68
C ALA A 114 59.54 57.93 -26.17
N ALA A 115 58.29 58.11 -25.74
CA ALA A 115 57.86 57.90 -24.36
C ALA A 115 57.37 56.45 -24.17
N PRO A 116 57.87 55.72 -23.14
CA PRO A 116 57.39 54.37 -22.84
C PRO A 116 55.96 54.39 -22.27
N LEU A 117 55.12 53.48 -22.76
CA LEU A 117 53.75 53.26 -22.29
C LEU A 117 53.78 52.26 -21.13
N CYS A 118 53.64 52.75 -19.90
CA CYS A 118 53.76 51.95 -18.69
C CYS A 118 52.40 51.81 -17.99
N THR A 119 52.04 50.58 -17.66
CA THR A 119 50.91 50.27 -16.77
C THR A 119 51.21 50.64 -15.32
N SER A 120 50.17 50.77 -14.49
CA SER A 120 50.30 50.99 -13.04
C SER A 120 51.00 49.85 -12.31
N ASP A 121 50.93 48.62 -12.83
CA ASP A 121 51.69 47.45 -12.37
C ASP A 121 53.13 47.37 -12.93
N GLY A 122 53.60 48.44 -13.58
CA GLY A 122 54.99 48.62 -14.02
C GLY A 122 55.37 47.89 -15.31
N GLN A 123 54.41 47.28 -16.00
CA GLN A 123 54.62 46.61 -17.28
C GLN A 123 54.64 47.61 -18.44
N ARG A 124 55.61 47.46 -19.34
CA ARG A 124 55.82 48.34 -20.50
C ARG A 124 55.16 47.75 -21.74
N LEU A 125 54.13 48.40 -22.25
CA LEU A 125 53.30 47.87 -23.33
C LEU A 125 53.81 48.27 -24.72
N GLY A 126 54.52 49.40 -24.82
CA GLY A 126 55.08 49.92 -26.05
C GLY A 126 55.52 51.37 -25.89
N THR A 127 55.39 52.19 -26.95
CA THR A 127 55.79 53.60 -26.91
C THR A 127 54.86 54.52 -27.68
N LEU A 128 54.71 55.77 -27.21
CA LEU A 128 54.33 56.89 -28.08
C LEU A 128 55.63 57.46 -28.66
N CYS A 129 55.83 57.33 -29.96
CA CYS A 129 57.04 57.81 -30.63
C CYS A 129 56.75 58.88 -31.67
N VAL A 130 57.79 59.67 -31.95
CA VAL A 130 57.83 60.70 -32.98
C VAL A 130 59.13 60.59 -33.77
N MET A 131 59.07 60.95 -35.06
CA MET A 131 60.19 60.80 -36.00
C MET A 131 60.25 61.97 -36.98
N ASP A 132 61.46 62.29 -37.45
CA ASP A 132 61.70 63.28 -38.51
C ASP A 132 62.83 62.84 -39.45
N HIS A 133 62.79 63.36 -40.68
CA HIS A 133 63.84 63.25 -41.69
C HIS A 133 64.92 64.32 -41.55
N HIS A 134 64.79 65.23 -40.58
CA HIS A 134 65.82 66.20 -40.19
C HIS A 134 66.28 65.97 -38.75
N PRO A 135 67.56 66.25 -38.42
CA PRO A 135 68.01 66.27 -37.04
C PRO A 135 67.19 67.24 -36.21
N HIS A 136 66.84 66.84 -35.00
CA HIS A 136 66.04 67.66 -34.10
C HIS A 136 66.47 67.42 -32.65
N GLN A 137 66.65 68.50 -31.89
CA GLN A 137 67.06 68.41 -30.50
C GLN A 137 65.91 68.89 -29.61
N LEU A 138 65.31 67.95 -28.88
CA LEU A 138 64.18 68.26 -27.99
C LEU A 138 64.63 69.14 -26.81
N SER A 139 63.83 70.16 -26.53
CA SER A 139 63.85 70.93 -25.29
C SER A 139 63.27 70.13 -24.12
N GLU A 140 63.55 70.55 -22.88
CA GLU A 140 62.96 69.92 -21.70
C GLU A 140 61.43 69.95 -21.71
N LEU A 141 60.83 71.02 -22.27
CA LEU A 141 59.38 71.14 -22.40
C LEU A 141 58.80 70.11 -23.39
N GLU A 142 59.48 69.87 -24.51
CA GLU A 142 59.04 68.88 -25.51
C GLU A 142 59.20 67.45 -24.99
N VAL A 143 60.25 67.16 -24.21
CA VAL A 143 60.41 65.89 -23.50
C VAL A 143 59.26 65.66 -22.52
N GLN A 144 58.94 66.66 -21.69
CA GLN A 144 57.80 66.59 -20.76
C GLN A 144 56.48 66.41 -21.52
N THR A 145 56.29 67.12 -22.63
CA THR A 145 55.09 67.03 -23.47
C THR A 145 54.91 65.62 -24.02
N LEU A 146 55.95 65.02 -24.59
CA LEU A 146 55.88 63.66 -25.14
C LEU A 146 55.60 62.63 -24.04
N GLN A 147 56.17 62.81 -22.84
CA GLN A 147 55.88 61.97 -21.70
C GLN A 147 54.42 62.07 -21.25
N SER A 148 53.88 63.29 -21.09
CA SER A 148 52.47 63.50 -20.72
C SER A 148 51.50 62.96 -21.76
N LEU A 149 51.83 63.04 -23.05
CA LEU A 149 51.03 62.43 -24.11
C LEU A 149 51.09 60.89 -24.03
N GLY A 150 52.24 60.30 -23.66
CA GLY A 150 52.36 58.86 -23.42
C GLY A 150 51.53 58.39 -22.22
N GLU A 151 51.48 59.16 -21.15
CA GLU A 151 50.60 58.93 -19.99
C GLU A 151 49.13 58.99 -20.41
N LEU A 152 48.75 59.97 -21.24
CA LEU A 152 47.38 60.08 -21.78
C LEU A 152 46.98 58.86 -22.63
N VAL A 153 47.91 58.25 -23.37
CA VAL A 153 47.65 56.98 -24.10
C VAL A 153 47.29 55.87 -23.11
N MET A 154 48.03 55.76 -22.01
CA MET A 154 47.74 54.76 -20.98
C MET A 154 46.40 55.00 -20.30
N GLU A 155 46.06 56.26 -20.00
CA GLU A 155 44.73 56.62 -19.47
C GLU A 155 43.60 56.21 -20.44
N GLN A 156 43.79 56.35 -21.75
CA GLN A 156 42.81 55.89 -22.75
C GLN A 156 42.68 54.36 -22.77
N LEU A 157 43.79 53.62 -22.61
CA LEU A 157 43.76 52.15 -22.53
C LEU A 157 43.03 51.69 -21.25
N ASP A 158 43.29 52.32 -20.11
CA ASP A 158 42.64 52.02 -18.84
C ASP A 158 41.12 52.31 -18.88
N LEU A 159 40.73 53.46 -19.42
CA LEU A 159 39.32 53.84 -19.58
C LEU A 159 38.57 52.81 -20.44
N ARG A 160 39.19 52.37 -21.55
CA ARG A 160 38.62 51.35 -22.43
C ARG A 160 38.38 50.03 -21.69
N LEU A 161 39.36 49.57 -20.91
CA LEU A 161 39.24 48.33 -20.13
C LEU A 161 38.15 48.42 -19.06
N ALA A 162 38.04 49.55 -18.36
CA ALA A 162 37.01 49.78 -17.34
C ALA A 162 35.60 49.79 -17.96
N SER A 163 35.42 50.48 -19.10
CA SER A 163 34.14 50.52 -19.82
C SER A 163 33.67 49.13 -20.27
N GLN A 164 34.57 48.30 -20.81
CA GLN A 164 34.24 46.92 -21.20
C GLN A 164 33.80 46.05 -20.03
N ARG A 165 34.44 46.19 -18.86
CA ARG A 165 34.07 45.44 -17.64
C ARG A 165 32.68 45.83 -17.15
N LEU A 166 32.39 47.13 -17.11
CA LEU A 166 31.09 47.64 -16.67
C LEU A 166 29.95 47.07 -17.55
N GLN A 167 30.12 47.10 -18.87
CA GLN A 167 29.14 46.55 -19.81
C GLN A 167 28.90 45.04 -19.60
N GLN A 168 29.97 44.26 -19.34
CA GLN A 168 29.83 42.83 -19.08
C GLN A 168 29.09 42.54 -17.78
N THR A 169 29.37 43.30 -16.72
CA THR A 169 28.66 43.17 -15.44
C THR A 169 27.19 43.55 -15.58
N GLU A 170 26.87 44.61 -16.31
CA GLU A 170 25.50 45.04 -16.57
C GLU A 170 24.71 43.98 -17.34
N ILE A 171 25.27 43.42 -18.42
CA ILE A 171 24.64 42.34 -19.18
C ILE A 171 24.41 41.10 -18.31
N ALA A 172 25.41 40.70 -17.52
CA ALA A 172 25.29 39.55 -16.63
C ALA A 172 24.22 39.76 -15.54
N LEU A 173 24.10 40.99 -15.03
CA LEU A 173 23.08 41.35 -14.04
C LEU A 173 21.67 41.26 -14.65
N VAL A 174 21.45 41.85 -15.82
CA VAL A 174 20.17 41.77 -16.54
C VAL A 174 19.79 40.32 -16.82
N GLN A 175 20.72 39.51 -17.32
CA GLN A 175 20.49 38.08 -17.57
C GLN A 175 20.18 37.30 -16.30
N SER A 176 20.80 37.65 -15.17
CA SER A 176 20.51 37.01 -13.89
C SER A 176 19.13 37.41 -13.35
N GLU A 177 18.73 38.67 -13.52
CA GLU A 177 17.40 39.16 -13.13
C GLU A 177 16.31 38.49 -13.95
N ASP A 178 16.46 38.46 -15.28
CA ASP A 178 15.50 37.81 -16.19
C ASP A 178 15.35 36.33 -15.86
N ARG A 179 16.46 35.64 -15.55
CA ARG A 179 16.44 34.23 -15.14
C ARG A 179 15.64 34.03 -13.86
N PHE A 180 15.87 34.84 -12.83
CA PHE A 180 15.14 34.72 -11.57
C PHE A 180 13.64 35.01 -11.75
N ARG A 181 13.31 36.08 -12.48
CA ARG A 181 11.92 36.45 -12.79
C ARG A 181 11.21 35.32 -13.52
N SER A 182 11.84 34.71 -14.52
CA SER A 182 11.24 33.60 -15.26
C SER A 182 10.95 32.37 -14.40
N LEU A 183 11.80 32.06 -13.41
CA LEU A 183 11.58 30.93 -12.50
C LEU A 183 10.38 31.17 -11.57
N VAL A 184 10.21 32.39 -11.08
CA VAL A 184 9.09 32.78 -10.21
C VAL A 184 7.76 32.77 -10.99
N GLU A 185 7.76 33.30 -12.22
CA GLU A 185 6.55 33.35 -13.05
C GLU A 185 6.06 31.98 -13.51
N GLN A 186 6.98 31.02 -13.75
CA GLN A 186 6.64 29.66 -14.18
C GLN A 186 6.37 28.68 -13.03
N ALA A 187 6.45 29.13 -11.77
CA ALA A 187 6.20 28.26 -10.63
C ALA A 187 4.73 27.83 -10.57
N ALA A 188 4.49 26.55 -10.27
CA ALA A 188 3.14 25.99 -10.14
C ALA A 188 2.45 26.34 -8.80
N ASP A 189 3.20 26.92 -7.87
CA ASP A 189 2.66 27.42 -6.61
C ASP A 189 2.44 28.94 -6.73
N GLY A 190 1.42 29.45 -6.06
CA GLY A 190 1.17 30.89 -5.98
C GLY A 190 2.28 31.55 -5.17
N PHE A 191 3.08 32.40 -5.80
CA PHE A 191 4.12 33.15 -5.13
C PHE A 191 3.59 34.53 -4.74
N LEU A 192 3.76 34.91 -3.48
CA LEU A 192 3.55 36.27 -2.99
C LEU A 192 4.76 36.73 -2.18
N LEU A 193 5.17 37.97 -2.37
CA LEU A 193 6.16 38.66 -1.56
C LEU A 193 5.45 39.79 -0.81
N HIS A 194 5.59 39.85 0.51
CA HIS A 194 4.94 40.88 1.32
C HIS A 194 5.79 41.32 2.51
N ASP A 195 5.46 42.48 3.08
CA ASP A 195 6.09 42.96 4.32
C ASP A 195 5.46 42.29 5.57
N PHE A 196 6.00 42.62 6.76
CA PHE A 196 5.48 42.13 8.04
C PHE A 196 4.11 42.70 8.41
N ASN A 197 3.65 43.76 7.75
CA ASN A 197 2.28 44.28 7.92
C ASN A 197 1.28 43.56 7.01
N GLY A 198 1.76 42.66 6.15
CA GLY A 198 0.95 41.89 5.20
C GLY A 198 0.73 42.59 3.86
N ARG A 199 1.37 43.74 3.59
CA ARG A 199 1.21 44.44 2.31
C ARG A 199 1.94 43.69 1.21
N ILE A 200 1.22 43.31 0.16
CA ILE A 200 1.77 42.55 -0.97
C ILE A 200 2.60 43.49 -1.85
N LEU A 201 3.83 43.08 -2.11
CA LEU A 201 4.85 43.80 -2.87
C LEU A 201 5.10 43.18 -4.24
N ASP A 202 4.98 41.86 -4.34
CA ASP A 202 5.09 41.17 -5.63
C ASP A 202 4.31 39.85 -5.64
N VAL A 203 3.93 39.38 -6.83
CA VAL A 203 3.23 38.11 -7.05
C VAL A 203 3.60 37.51 -8.41
N ASN A 204 3.48 36.19 -8.55
CA ASN A 204 3.58 35.54 -9.87
C ASN A 204 2.21 35.46 -10.58
N GLU A 205 2.24 35.09 -11.86
CA GLU A 205 1.05 34.90 -12.68
C GLU A 205 0.12 33.81 -12.12
N PHE A 206 0.67 32.71 -11.60
CA PHE A 206 -0.14 31.63 -11.01
C PHE A 206 -0.94 32.11 -9.79
N ALA A 207 -0.36 32.95 -8.91
CA ALA A 207 -1.08 33.53 -7.79
C ALA A 207 -2.26 34.41 -8.26
N CYS A 208 -2.09 35.16 -9.35
CA CYS A 208 -3.16 35.94 -9.97
C CYS A 208 -4.29 35.03 -10.47
N GLN A 209 -3.94 34.00 -11.23
CA GLN A 209 -4.90 33.04 -11.80
C GLN A 209 -5.66 32.27 -10.70
N SER A 210 -4.94 31.77 -9.69
CA SER A 210 -5.54 31.02 -8.59
C SER A 210 -6.45 31.92 -7.74
N LEU A 211 -6.02 33.11 -7.34
CA LEU A 211 -6.85 33.99 -6.50
C LEU A 211 -7.96 34.72 -7.28
N GLY A 212 -7.87 34.74 -8.62
CA GLY A 212 -8.82 35.40 -9.52
C GLY A 212 -8.62 36.91 -9.67
N TYR A 213 -7.61 37.49 -9.02
CA TYR A 213 -7.30 38.91 -9.09
C TYR A 213 -6.27 39.23 -10.16
N THR A 214 -6.31 40.44 -10.72
CA THR A 214 -5.20 40.96 -11.52
C THR A 214 -4.00 41.29 -10.62
N ARG A 215 -2.78 41.28 -11.19
CA ARG A 215 -1.55 41.67 -10.46
C ARG A 215 -1.69 43.02 -9.77
N LYS A 216 -2.26 44.01 -10.46
CA LYS A 216 -2.44 45.37 -9.91
C LYS A 216 -3.36 45.39 -8.69
N GLU A 217 -4.42 44.58 -8.70
CA GLU A 217 -5.33 44.43 -7.56
C GLU A 217 -4.61 43.75 -6.40
N LEU A 218 -3.91 42.62 -6.63
CA LEU A 218 -3.15 41.94 -5.57
C LEU A 218 -2.13 42.84 -4.88
N LEU A 219 -1.39 43.66 -5.64
CA LEU A 219 -0.41 44.61 -5.10
C LEU A 219 -1.06 45.74 -4.25
N SER A 220 -2.37 45.93 -4.36
CA SER A 220 -3.12 46.89 -3.54
C SER A 220 -3.76 46.25 -2.30
N LEU A 221 -3.67 44.93 -2.15
CA LEU A 221 -4.28 44.17 -1.07
C LEU A 221 -3.26 43.84 0.04
N SER A 222 -3.81 43.53 1.21
CA SER A 222 -3.10 42.86 2.30
C SER A 222 -3.35 41.35 2.24
N ILE A 223 -2.37 40.54 2.64
CA ILE A 223 -2.49 39.09 2.77
C ILE A 223 -3.70 38.69 3.64
N GLN A 224 -4.06 39.52 4.62
CA GLN A 224 -5.21 39.33 5.51
C GLN A 224 -6.57 39.41 4.80
N GLN A 225 -6.61 39.96 3.58
CA GLN A 225 -7.82 40.00 2.76
C GLN A 225 -7.98 38.73 1.91
N ILE A 226 -6.90 37.98 1.71
CA ILE A 226 -6.86 36.69 1.00
C ILE A 226 -7.03 35.54 1.99
N GLU A 227 -6.28 35.58 3.09
CA GLU A 227 -6.31 34.56 4.13
C GLU A 227 -7.56 34.70 5.00
N VAL A 228 -8.27 33.60 5.22
CA VAL A 228 -9.53 33.60 6.00
C VAL A 228 -9.24 33.60 7.50
N ASP A 229 -8.27 32.80 7.92
CA ASP A 229 -7.91 32.65 9.32
C ASP A 229 -6.88 33.71 9.74
N PRO A 230 -6.96 34.26 10.95
CA PRO A 230 -5.95 35.18 11.45
C PRO A 230 -4.61 34.46 11.58
N ILE A 231 -3.53 35.10 11.13
CA ILE A 231 -2.15 34.59 11.23
C ILE A 231 -1.72 34.66 12.69
N PRO A 232 -1.42 33.54 13.37
CA PRO A 232 -1.01 33.59 14.77
C PRO A 232 0.34 34.30 14.96
N GLN A 233 0.49 35.09 16.01
CA GLN A 233 1.72 35.89 16.24
C GLN A 233 2.99 35.05 16.40
N THR A 234 2.85 33.81 16.85
CA THR A 234 3.95 32.84 16.98
C THR A 234 4.62 32.51 15.65
N PHE A 235 3.91 32.62 14.52
CA PHE A 235 4.48 32.37 13.18
C PHE A 235 5.60 33.36 12.85
N PHE A 236 5.41 34.64 13.18
CA PHE A 236 6.45 35.66 12.95
C PHE A 236 7.69 35.40 13.81
N GLN A 237 7.53 34.88 15.02
CA GLN A 237 8.66 34.54 15.90
C GLN A 237 9.50 33.38 15.32
N SER A 238 8.85 32.33 14.82
CA SER A 238 9.54 31.19 14.19
C SER A 238 10.20 31.56 12.86
N LEU A 239 9.56 32.41 12.04
CA LEU A 239 10.14 32.93 10.80
C LEU A 239 11.44 33.71 11.06
N VAL A 240 11.47 34.55 12.10
CA VAL A 240 12.67 35.33 12.50
C VAL A 240 13.81 34.42 12.97
N GLN A 241 13.52 33.22 13.46
CA GLN A 241 14.54 32.22 13.81
C GLN A 241 15.14 31.51 12.59
N GLY A 242 14.61 31.78 11.38
CA GLY A 242 15.15 31.28 10.12
C GLY A 242 14.60 29.92 9.68
N GLU A 243 13.62 29.36 10.39
CA GLU A 243 13.01 28.09 10.00
C GLU A 243 11.84 28.32 9.03
N PRO A 244 11.83 27.67 7.85
CA PRO A 244 10.71 27.75 6.92
C PRO A 244 9.49 27.05 7.53
N ILE A 245 8.34 27.73 7.50
CA ILE A 245 7.11 27.22 8.10
C ILE A 245 6.19 26.69 7.01
N THR A 246 5.64 25.50 7.20
CA THR A 246 4.64 24.89 6.31
C THR A 246 3.37 24.61 7.11
N LEU A 247 2.22 25.04 6.61
CA LEU A 247 0.93 24.90 7.29
C LEU A 247 -0.23 24.87 6.28
N GLN A 248 -1.35 24.26 6.66
CA GLN A 248 -2.59 24.31 5.88
C GLN A 248 -3.45 25.50 6.31
N ARG A 249 -3.99 26.22 5.34
CA ARG A 249 -4.84 27.40 5.52
C ARG A 249 -5.99 27.41 4.53
N ILE A 250 -6.86 28.40 4.68
CA ILE A 250 -7.97 28.64 3.76
C ILE A 250 -7.77 30.02 3.15
N TYR A 251 -7.66 30.04 1.83
CA TYR A 251 -7.63 31.28 1.04
C TYR A 251 -8.99 31.57 0.46
N ARG A 252 -9.23 32.84 0.15
CA ARG A 252 -10.45 33.38 -0.43
C ARG A 252 -10.15 34.05 -1.76
N ARG A 253 -10.86 33.64 -2.80
CA ARG A 253 -10.77 34.20 -4.15
C ARG A 253 -11.54 35.52 -4.25
N GLN A 254 -11.38 36.25 -5.35
CA GLN A 254 -12.10 37.51 -5.61
C GLN A 254 -13.63 37.34 -5.60
N ASP A 255 -14.13 36.21 -6.08
CA ASP A 255 -15.54 35.84 -6.10
C ASP A 255 -16.11 35.39 -4.73
N GLN A 256 -15.32 35.53 -3.66
CA GLN A 256 -15.62 35.12 -2.28
C GLN A 256 -15.63 33.60 -2.03
N THR A 257 -15.37 32.76 -3.03
CA THR A 257 -15.19 31.32 -2.80
C THR A 257 -13.91 31.07 -1.99
N THR A 258 -13.93 30.04 -1.15
CA THR A 258 -12.79 29.65 -0.33
C THR A 258 -12.27 28.30 -0.74
N PHE A 259 -10.96 28.09 -0.56
CA PHE A 259 -10.31 26.83 -0.89
C PHE A 259 -9.13 26.57 0.05
N PRO A 260 -8.87 25.30 0.39
CA PRO A 260 -7.74 24.93 1.22
C PRO A 260 -6.43 25.08 0.44
N VAL A 261 -5.42 25.64 1.12
CA VAL A 261 -4.07 25.83 0.60
C VAL A 261 -3.03 25.31 1.58
N GLU A 262 -1.97 24.71 1.07
CA GLU A 262 -0.74 24.51 1.82
C GLU A 262 0.17 25.71 1.58
N VAL A 263 0.52 26.42 2.66
CA VAL A 263 1.31 27.64 2.62
C VAL A 263 2.69 27.36 3.19
N ARG A 264 3.73 27.69 2.43
CA ARG A 264 5.12 27.67 2.86
C ARG A 264 5.68 29.08 2.90
N LEU A 265 6.16 29.48 4.08
CA LEU A 265 6.66 30.83 4.37
C LEU A 265 8.17 30.81 4.61
N GLY A 266 8.86 31.83 4.15
CA GLY A 266 10.26 32.09 4.49
C GLY A 266 10.64 33.56 4.42
N LEU A 267 11.80 33.90 4.96
CA LEU A 267 12.34 35.27 4.91
C LEU A 267 13.32 35.47 3.77
N ILE A 268 13.30 36.65 3.16
CA ILE A 268 14.25 37.09 2.15
C ILE A 268 14.68 38.55 2.40
N GLN A 269 15.95 38.86 2.15
CA GLN A 269 16.48 40.21 2.26
C GLN A 269 16.47 40.89 0.88
N VAL A 270 15.77 42.01 0.75
CA VAL A 270 15.71 42.81 -0.49
C VAL A 270 15.98 44.26 -0.15
N GLY A 271 17.02 44.87 -0.74
CA GLY A 271 17.34 46.29 -0.52
C GLY A 271 17.63 46.68 0.94
N GLY A 272 18.08 45.72 1.77
CA GLY A 272 18.29 45.95 3.21
C GLY A 272 17.03 45.78 4.09
N GLN A 273 15.87 45.50 3.49
CA GLN A 273 14.62 45.19 4.20
C GLN A 273 14.37 43.68 4.23
N GLN A 274 13.92 43.17 5.39
CA GLN A 274 13.41 41.79 5.50
C GLN A 274 11.96 41.74 5.00
N LEU A 275 11.70 40.81 4.09
CA LEU A 275 10.40 40.53 3.51
C LEU A 275 10.05 39.06 3.69
N ILE A 276 8.76 38.74 3.63
CA ILE A 276 8.24 37.38 3.71
C ILE A 276 7.88 36.95 2.29
N HIS A 277 8.43 35.81 1.86
CA HIS A 277 7.97 35.13 0.66
C HIS A 277 7.04 33.98 1.05
N THR A 278 5.97 33.83 0.28
CA THR A 278 4.88 32.89 0.53
C THR A 278 4.66 32.08 -0.74
N LEU A 279 4.77 30.76 -0.62
CA LEU A 279 4.35 29.80 -1.65
C LEU A 279 3.04 29.18 -1.20
N ALA A 280 1.99 29.30 -2.01
CA ALA A 280 0.67 28.79 -1.72
C ALA A 280 0.25 27.76 -2.78
N ARG A 281 0.05 26.51 -2.35
CA ARG A 281 -0.42 25.41 -3.19
C ARG A 281 -1.88 25.11 -2.90
N ASP A 282 -2.73 25.07 -3.93
CA ASP A 282 -4.11 24.60 -3.80
C ASP A 282 -4.11 23.08 -3.52
N ILE A 283 -4.72 22.66 -2.41
CA ILE A 283 -4.79 21.25 -1.99
C ILE A 283 -6.23 20.70 -2.04
N SER A 284 -7.14 21.39 -2.73
CA SER A 284 -8.56 20.99 -2.82
C SER A 284 -8.73 19.60 -3.40
N GLU A 285 -8.07 19.32 -4.53
CA GLU A 285 -8.12 18.01 -5.20
C GLU A 285 -7.51 16.91 -4.32
N HIS A 286 -6.41 17.21 -3.64
CA HIS A 286 -5.75 16.26 -2.74
C HIS A 286 -6.65 15.85 -1.57
N LEU A 287 -7.31 16.81 -0.91
CA LEU A 287 -8.20 16.53 0.20
C LEU A 287 -9.47 15.78 -0.24
N GLU A 288 -9.98 16.05 -1.44
CA GLU A 288 -11.13 15.31 -1.99
C GLU A 288 -10.77 13.85 -2.26
N ILE A 289 -9.60 13.59 -2.87
CA ILE A 289 -9.08 12.22 -3.09
C ILE A 289 -8.88 11.50 -1.75
N GLU A 290 -8.28 12.16 -0.76
CA GLU A 290 -8.07 11.58 0.56
C GLU A 290 -9.40 11.22 1.24
N ARG A 291 -10.40 12.10 1.14
CA ARG A 291 -11.75 11.85 1.67
C ARG A 291 -12.41 10.66 0.99
N GLN A 292 -12.32 10.55 -0.33
CA GLN A 292 -12.88 9.42 -1.08
C GLN A 292 -12.21 8.10 -0.71
N LEU A 293 -10.88 8.07 -0.62
CA LEU A 293 -10.11 6.90 -0.17
C LEU A 293 -10.50 6.48 1.25
N LYS A 294 -10.66 7.43 2.17
CA LYS A 294 -11.07 7.15 3.54
C LYS A 294 -12.47 6.53 3.59
N GLN A 295 -13.42 7.08 2.84
CA GLN A 295 -14.78 6.53 2.74
C GLN A 295 -14.79 5.13 2.12
N GLN A 296 -13.98 4.88 1.09
CA GLN A 296 -13.84 3.55 0.49
C GLN A 296 -13.28 2.54 1.50
N ALA A 297 -12.21 2.89 2.21
CA ALA A 297 -11.60 2.01 3.22
C ALA A 297 -12.57 1.68 4.37
N GLU A 298 -13.41 2.64 4.79
CA GLU A 298 -14.45 2.40 5.79
C GLU A 298 -15.51 1.41 5.29
N ARG A 299 -15.93 1.50 4.02
CA ARG A 299 -16.88 0.56 3.39
C ARG A 299 -16.31 -0.86 3.25
N GLU A 300 -15.04 -0.98 2.86
CA GLU A 300 -14.35 -2.27 2.77
C GLU A 300 -14.22 -2.93 4.15
N ARG A 301 -13.86 -2.17 5.19
CA ARG A 301 -13.82 -2.65 6.58
C ARG A 301 -15.18 -3.11 7.07
N LEU A 302 -16.24 -2.38 6.73
CA LEU A 302 -17.61 -2.79 7.06
C LEU A 302 -17.93 -4.15 6.42
N THR A 303 -17.70 -4.29 5.11
CA THR A 303 -17.95 -5.53 4.37
C THR A 303 -17.21 -6.72 4.94
N ALA A 304 -15.92 -6.55 5.28
CA ALA A 304 -15.10 -7.61 5.88
C ALA A 304 -15.63 -8.03 7.26
N ARG A 305 -15.99 -7.07 8.11
CA ARG A 305 -16.56 -7.36 9.44
C ARG A 305 -17.88 -8.12 9.36
N LEU A 306 -18.76 -7.73 8.44
CA LEU A 306 -20.04 -8.41 8.23
C LEU A 306 -19.84 -9.83 7.69
N THR A 307 -18.93 -9.99 6.72
CA THR A 307 -18.54 -11.30 6.19
C THR A 307 -18.04 -12.22 7.29
N GLN A 308 -17.17 -11.72 8.17
CA GLN A 308 -16.68 -12.50 9.31
C GLN A 308 -17.83 -12.99 10.19
N ARG A 309 -18.79 -12.11 10.55
CA ARG A 309 -19.96 -12.49 11.36
C ARG A 309 -20.85 -13.54 10.70
N ILE A 310 -21.00 -13.50 9.36
CA ILE A 310 -21.76 -14.51 8.61
C ILE A 310 -21.11 -15.90 8.74
N HIS A 311 -19.78 -15.96 8.78
CA HIS A 311 -19.00 -17.21 8.84
C HIS A 311 -18.68 -17.68 10.27
N GLU A 312 -19.16 -16.99 11.32
CA GLU A 312 -18.92 -17.39 12.73
C GLU A 312 -19.71 -18.62 13.18
N SER A 313 -20.79 -18.98 12.46
CA SER A 313 -21.61 -20.15 12.74
C SER A 313 -21.67 -21.07 11.52
N LEU A 314 -21.81 -22.38 11.78
CA LEU A 314 -22.12 -23.38 10.77
C LEU A 314 -23.60 -23.77 10.78
N GLU A 315 -24.39 -23.20 11.69
CA GLU A 315 -25.81 -23.47 11.84
C GLU A 315 -26.62 -22.53 10.94
N LEU A 316 -27.35 -23.10 9.99
CA LEU A 316 -28.01 -22.34 8.92
C LEU A 316 -28.94 -21.25 9.47
N SER A 317 -29.72 -21.51 10.51
CA SER A 317 -30.67 -20.50 11.01
C SER A 317 -29.94 -19.31 11.65
N GLN A 318 -28.85 -19.55 12.39
CA GLN A 318 -28.01 -18.48 12.94
C GLN A 318 -27.32 -17.67 11.84
N ILE A 319 -26.78 -18.30 10.80
CA ILE A 319 -26.17 -17.61 9.64
C ILE A 319 -27.19 -16.64 9.02
N LEU A 320 -28.39 -17.12 8.71
CA LEU A 320 -29.44 -16.34 8.06
C LEU A 320 -29.92 -15.18 8.95
N ASN A 321 -30.20 -15.45 10.23
CA ASN A 321 -30.66 -14.44 11.21
C ASN A 321 -29.62 -13.34 11.43
N THR A 322 -28.35 -13.72 11.53
CA THR A 322 -27.24 -12.77 11.66
C THR A 322 -27.17 -11.90 10.41
N THR A 323 -27.20 -12.52 9.23
CA THR A 323 -27.12 -11.79 7.95
C THR A 323 -28.21 -10.72 7.82
N VAL A 324 -29.49 -11.06 8.02
CA VAL A 324 -30.57 -10.06 7.88
C VAL A 324 -30.44 -8.92 8.89
N THR A 325 -29.97 -9.20 10.10
CA THR A 325 -29.81 -8.20 11.17
C THR A 325 -28.65 -7.26 10.84
N GLU A 326 -27.53 -7.81 10.42
CA GLU A 326 -26.33 -7.08 10.04
C GLU A 326 -26.56 -6.18 8.84
N VAL A 327 -27.19 -6.71 7.78
CA VAL A 327 -27.53 -5.94 6.58
C VAL A 327 -28.48 -4.81 6.94
N ARG A 328 -29.50 -5.07 7.78
CA ARG A 328 -30.47 -4.05 8.18
C ARG A 328 -29.81 -2.89 8.93
N GLN A 329 -28.92 -3.22 9.87
CA GLN A 329 -28.17 -2.22 10.63
C GLN A 329 -27.18 -1.45 9.77
N ALA A 330 -26.49 -2.13 8.86
CA ALA A 330 -25.49 -1.52 7.98
C ALA A 330 -26.11 -0.58 6.95
N LEU A 331 -27.23 -0.98 6.34
CA LEU A 331 -27.98 -0.15 5.39
C LEU A 331 -28.91 0.85 6.08
N GLN A 332 -29.15 0.74 7.39
CA GLN A 332 -30.11 1.57 8.11
C GLN A 332 -31.46 1.61 7.37
N ASN A 333 -31.97 0.44 7.02
CA ASN A 333 -33.26 0.29 6.36
C ASN A 333 -34.24 -0.45 7.27
N GLU A 334 -35.52 -0.39 6.93
CA GLU A 334 -36.57 -0.79 7.86
C GLU A 334 -36.78 -2.31 7.88
N ARG A 335 -36.39 -3.03 6.82
CA ARG A 335 -36.62 -4.48 6.75
C ARG A 335 -35.63 -5.17 5.83
N VAL A 336 -35.04 -6.26 6.27
CA VAL A 336 -34.26 -7.16 5.42
C VAL A 336 -34.82 -8.57 5.54
N ILE A 337 -35.02 -9.23 4.40
CA ILE A 337 -35.52 -10.59 4.34
C ILE A 337 -34.60 -11.47 3.49
N ILE A 338 -34.57 -12.74 3.83
CA ILE A 338 -34.06 -13.80 2.96
C ILE A 338 -35.25 -14.62 2.49
N PHE A 339 -35.46 -14.63 1.18
CA PHE A 339 -36.50 -15.40 0.51
C PHE A 339 -35.88 -16.65 -0.10
N ARG A 340 -36.40 -17.83 0.22
CA ARG A 340 -35.91 -19.12 -0.30
C ARG A 340 -36.86 -19.63 -1.38
N PHE A 341 -36.30 -20.09 -2.49
CA PHE A 341 -37.07 -20.80 -3.52
C PHE A 341 -37.20 -22.29 -3.17
N HIS A 342 -38.41 -22.84 -3.27
CA HIS A 342 -38.67 -24.28 -3.24
C HIS A 342 -38.83 -24.85 -4.65
N SER A 343 -39.34 -24.02 -5.58
CA SER A 343 -39.45 -24.32 -7.00
C SER A 343 -39.42 -23.02 -7.81
N HIS A 344 -39.51 -23.12 -9.14
CA HIS A 344 -39.61 -21.93 -10.01
C HIS A 344 -40.86 -21.06 -9.74
N GLN A 345 -41.87 -21.58 -9.03
CA GLN A 345 -43.15 -20.89 -8.81
C GLN A 345 -43.48 -20.68 -7.33
N GLU A 346 -42.71 -21.28 -6.41
CA GLU A 346 -42.97 -21.24 -4.99
C GLU A 346 -41.72 -20.86 -4.22
N GLY A 347 -41.90 -19.97 -3.25
CA GLY A 347 -40.89 -19.71 -2.23
C GLY A 347 -41.50 -19.16 -0.95
N GLU A 348 -40.66 -18.98 0.05
CA GLU A 348 -41.07 -18.50 1.36
C GLU A 348 -40.05 -17.52 1.93
N VAL A 349 -40.51 -16.64 2.82
CA VAL A 349 -39.61 -15.81 3.62
C VAL A 349 -39.10 -16.65 4.78
N LEU A 350 -37.86 -17.09 4.66
CA LEU A 350 -37.21 -17.97 5.63
C LEU A 350 -36.73 -17.22 6.86
N THR A 351 -36.32 -15.96 6.68
CA THR A 351 -35.76 -15.14 7.75
C THR A 351 -36.02 -13.67 7.48
N GLU A 352 -36.24 -12.90 8.54
CA GLU A 352 -36.58 -11.48 8.49
C GLU A 352 -35.95 -10.74 9.67
N SER A 353 -35.39 -9.55 9.40
CA SER A 353 -35.09 -8.53 10.40
C SER A 353 -35.94 -7.31 10.07
N LEU A 354 -36.69 -6.80 11.03
CA LEU A 354 -37.58 -5.67 10.85
C LEU A 354 -37.37 -4.61 11.95
N GLU A 355 -37.64 -3.37 11.59
CA GLU A 355 -37.80 -2.24 12.51
C GLU A 355 -39.24 -2.19 13.05
N ASP A 356 -39.41 -1.57 14.22
CA ASP A 356 -40.70 -1.48 14.89
C ASP A 356 -41.74 -0.77 13.99
N GLY A 357 -42.91 -1.40 13.83
CA GLY A 357 -44.02 -0.88 13.02
C GLY A 357 -44.09 -1.42 11.58
N CYS A 358 -43.10 -2.19 11.11
CA CYS A 358 -43.18 -2.89 9.83
C CYS A 358 -44.05 -4.16 9.89
N PHE A 359 -44.83 -4.43 8.83
CA PHE A 359 -45.56 -5.68 8.68
C PHE A 359 -44.61 -6.87 8.50
N SER A 360 -44.67 -7.86 9.39
CA SER A 360 -43.83 -9.07 9.29
C SER A 360 -44.26 -9.95 8.13
N MET A 361 -43.28 -10.41 7.35
CA MET A 361 -43.45 -11.32 6.22
C MET A 361 -43.00 -12.75 6.53
N LEU A 362 -42.40 -12.99 7.69
CA LEU A 362 -41.80 -14.28 8.07
C LEU A 362 -42.80 -15.45 7.94
N GLY A 363 -42.34 -16.56 7.34
CA GLY A 363 -43.13 -17.78 7.18
C GLY A 363 -44.23 -17.73 6.13
N ASN A 364 -44.48 -16.57 5.51
CA ASN A 364 -45.45 -16.48 4.42
C ASN A 364 -44.92 -17.20 3.18
N ARG A 365 -45.78 -18.07 2.62
CA ARG A 365 -45.55 -18.74 1.34
C ARG A 365 -46.21 -18.01 0.21
N TYR A 366 -45.54 -18.08 -0.91
CA TYR A 366 -45.80 -17.23 -2.04
C TYR A 366 -45.74 -18.06 -3.31
N THR A 367 -46.89 -18.22 -3.96
CA THR A 367 -47.08 -19.06 -5.16
C THR A 367 -47.52 -18.26 -6.39
N ASP A 368 -47.61 -16.94 -6.26
CA ASP A 368 -48.33 -16.10 -7.22
C ASP A 368 -47.44 -15.69 -8.41
N CYS A 369 -48.05 -15.56 -9.58
CA CYS A 369 -47.38 -15.16 -10.83
C CYS A 369 -46.61 -13.83 -10.70
N CYS A 370 -47.02 -13.00 -9.76
CA CYS A 370 -46.50 -11.66 -9.53
C CYS A 370 -45.07 -11.70 -8.98
N ILE A 371 -44.70 -12.76 -8.25
CA ILE A 371 -43.36 -12.95 -7.67
C ILE A 371 -42.34 -13.35 -8.72
N GLN A 372 -42.76 -14.08 -9.75
CA GLN A 372 -41.91 -14.35 -10.90
C GLN A 372 -41.58 -13.08 -11.69
N GLU A 373 -42.51 -12.13 -11.80
CA GLU A 373 -42.24 -10.81 -12.40
C GLU A 373 -41.45 -9.89 -11.45
N SER A 374 -41.69 -9.98 -10.14
CA SER A 374 -41.04 -9.16 -9.12
C SER A 374 -39.53 -9.30 -9.13
N PHE A 375 -39.08 -10.56 -9.22
CA PHE A 375 -37.71 -10.97 -8.95
C PHE A 375 -36.96 -11.45 -10.19
N ARG A 376 -37.55 -11.30 -11.38
CA ARG A 376 -36.81 -11.38 -12.64
C ARG A 376 -35.81 -10.22 -12.69
N LEU A 377 -34.58 -10.52 -12.27
CA LEU A 377 -33.39 -9.80 -12.66
C LEU A 377 -33.15 -10.07 -14.15
N GLY A 378 -32.69 -9.07 -14.92
CA GLY A 378 -32.19 -9.34 -16.27
C GLY A 378 -31.12 -10.43 -16.21
N LYS A 379 -30.91 -11.20 -17.29
CA LYS A 379 -29.94 -12.31 -17.31
C LYS A 379 -28.51 -11.91 -16.87
N ASN A 380 -28.19 -10.61 -16.86
CA ASN A 380 -26.89 -10.06 -16.45
C ASN A 380 -26.95 -9.15 -15.22
N ASP A 381 -28.12 -8.94 -14.60
CA ASP A 381 -28.26 -8.03 -13.45
C ASP A 381 -27.92 -8.75 -12.15
N GLN A 382 -26.90 -8.27 -11.43
CA GLN A 382 -26.53 -8.80 -10.11
C GLN A 382 -27.40 -8.23 -8.98
N VAL A 383 -28.07 -7.10 -9.21
CA VAL A 383 -28.89 -6.42 -8.23
C VAL A 383 -29.93 -5.56 -8.93
N LYS A 384 -31.13 -5.49 -8.36
CA LYS A 384 -32.21 -4.61 -8.83
C LYS A 384 -32.55 -3.62 -7.72
N SER A 385 -32.46 -2.35 -8.07
CA SER A 385 -32.73 -1.22 -7.19
C SER A 385 -34.00 -0.51 -7.68
N VAL A 386 -34.96 -0.31 -6.77
CA VAL A 386 -36.17 0.46 -7.01
C VAL A 386 -36.27 1.51 -5.93
N ALA A 387 -36.15 2.78 -6.33
CA ALA A 387 -36.17 3.90 -5.41
C ALA A 387 -37.59 4.29 -4.96
N ASP A 388 -38.58 4.05 -5.81
CA ASP A 388 -39.99 4.31 -5.53
C ASP A 388 -40.86 3.40 -6.42
N ILE A 389 -41.76 2.63 -5.80
CA ILE A 389 -42.66 1.73 -6.52
C ILE A 389 -43.74 2.47 -7.31
N TYR A 390 -44.10 3.71 -6.93
CA TYR A 390 -45.19 4.47 -7.55
C TYR A 390 -44.76 5.19 -8.84
N THR A 391 -43.47 5.44 -8.99
CA THR A 391 -42.90 6.10 -10.19
C THR A 391 -42.21 5.11 -11.13
N ASN A 392 -41.90 3.90 -10.66
CA ASN A 392 -41.28 2.87 -11.48
C ASN A 392 -42.31 2.10 -12.32
N ASN A 393 -41.91 1.67 -13.51
CA ASN A 393 -42.78 0.97 -14.46
C ASN A 393 -42.93 -0.53 -14.10
N LEU A 394 -43.61 -0.81 -12.99
CA LEU A 394 -43.88 -2.15 -12.48
C LEU A 394 -45.18 -2.71 -13.06
N SER A 395 -45.28 -4.04 -13.20
CA SER A 395 -46.55 -4.67 -13.57
C SER A 395 -47.62 -4.44 -12.50
N PHE A 396 -48.88 -4.39 -12.91
CA PHE A 396 -50.00 -4.10 -12.01
C PHE A 396 -50.05 -5.04 -10.81
N CYS A 397 -49.83 -6.35 -11.04
CA CYS A 397 -49.88 -7.30 -9.94
C CYS A 397 -48.70 -7.12 -8.97
N HIS A 398 -47.50 -6.89 -9.50
CA HIS A 398 -46.33 -6.67 -8.66
C HIS A 398 -46.49 -5.40 -7.80
N HIS A 399 -46.92 -4.29 -8.39
CA HIS A 399 -47.19 -3.06 -7.64
C HIS A 399 -48.22 -3.30 -6.52
N LYS A 400 -49.33 -3.99 -6.81
CA LYS A 400 -50.36 -4.31 -5.82
C LYS A 400 -49.81 -5.15 -4.65
N LEU A 401 -48.93 -6.10 -4.92
CA LEU A 401 -48.27 -6.91 -3.89
C LEU A 401 -47.37 -6.05 -3.00
N LEU A 402 -46.51 -5.21 -3.59
CA LEU A 402 -45.60 -4.34 -2.83
C LEU A 402 -46.37 -3.35 -1.94
N VAL A 403 -47.45 -2.75 -2.46
CA VAL A 403 -48.35 -1.89 -1.66
C VAL A 403 -48.97 -2.65 -0.50
N LYS A 404 -49.47 -3.88 -0.71
CA LYS A 404 -50.03 -4.72 0.36
C LYS A 404 -49.01 -5.02 1.46
N LEU A 405 -47.74 -5.17 1.09
CA LEU A 405 -46.62 -5.45 1.99
C LEU A 405 -46.01 -4.17 2.62
N GLN A 406 -46.60 -3.01 2.30
CA GLN A 406 -46.15 -1.68 2.73
C GLN A 406 -44.72 -1.36 2.28
N ILE A 407 -44.31 -1.80 1.08
CA ILE A 407 -42.97 -1.52 0.54
C ILE A 407 -43.06 -0.28 -0.36
N GLN A 408 -42.16 0.68 -0.19
CA GLN A 408 -42.05 1.87 -1.04
C GLN A 408 -40.79 1.89 -1.90
N ALA A 409 -39.67 1.39 -1.39
CA ALA A 409 -38.44 1.21 -2.13
C ALA A 409 -37.81 -0.14 -1.76
N TYR A 410 -37.06 -0.75 -2.67
CA TYR A 410 -36.36 -2.00 -2.36
C TYR A 410 -35.09 -2.20 -3.17
N LEU A 411 -34.19 -2.99 -2.59
CA LEU A 411 -32.99 -3.50 -3.20
C LEU A 411 -33.03 -5.04 -3.11
N VAL A 412 -32.87 -5.72 -4.24
CA VAL A 412 -32.90 -7.20 -4.29
C VAL A 412 -31.70 -7.74 -5.04
N THR A 413 -31.06 -8.75 -4.45
CA THR A 413 -29.95 -9.49 -5.06
C THR A 413 -30.19 -11.01 -4.94
N PRO A 414 -29.82 -11.81 -5.93
CA PRO A 414 -29.94 -13.26 -5.89
C PRO A 414 -28.80 -13.91 -5.09
N ILE A 415 -29.13 -14.96 -4.35
CA ILE A 415 -28.18 -15.85 -3.67
C ILE A 415 -27.98 -17.06 -4.57
N TRP A 416 -26.79 -17.20 -5.14
CA TRP A 416 -26.46 -18.25 -6.11
C TRP A 416 -25.68 -19.41 -5.47
N GLN A 417 -26.21 -20.62 -5.56
CA GLN A 417 -25.44 -21.85 -5.30
C GLN A 417 -25.07 -22.50 -6.64
N GLY A 418 -23.86 -22.24 -7.10
CA GLY A 418 -23.43 -22.66 -8.43
C GLY A 418 -24.29 -22.03 -9.53
N GLN A 419 -24.98 -22.84 -10.32
CA GLN A 419 -25.90 -22.37 -11.37
C GLN A 419 -27.35 -22.22 -10.89
N ASN A 420 -27.66 -22.62 -9.65
CA ASN A 420 -29.01 -22.58 -9.11
C ASN A 420 -29.22 -21.32 -8.26
N MET A 421 -30.34 -20.63 -8.47
CA MET A 421 -30.75 -19.51 -7.63
C MET A 421 -31.40 -20.07 -6.36
N TRP A 422 -30.64 -20.12 -5.27
CA TRP A 422 -31.12 -20.66 -3.99
C TRP A 422 -32.20 -19.77 -3.37
N GLY A 423 -32.04 -18.46 -3.50
CA GLY A 423 -32.94 -17.49 -2.89
C GLY A 423 -32.59 -16.06 -3.25
N LEU A 424 -33.16 -15.12 -2.51
CA LEU A 424 -32.96 -13.69 -2.65
C LEU A 424 -32.63 -13.08 -1.30
N LEU A 425 -31.69 -12.14 -1.29
CA LEU A 425 -31.47 -11.22 -0.18
C LEU A 425 -32.11 -9.88 -0.56
N ILE A 426 -33.05 -9.40 0.27
CA ILE A 426 -33.89 -8.26 -0.06
C ILE A 426 -33.90 -7.25 1.08
N ALA A 427 -33.59 -5.99 0.77
CA ALA A 427 -33.71 -4.86 1.67
C ALA A 427 -34.87 -3.97 1.23
N HIS A 428 -35.79 -3.65 2.15
CA HIS A 428 -36.94 -2.76 1.91
C HIS A 428 -36.81 -1.44 2.67
N GLN A 429 -37.34 -0.38 2.08
CA GLN A 429 -37.81 0.82 2.74
C GLN A 429 -39.34 0.85 2.60
N CYS A 430 -40.05 1.01 3.72
CA CYS A 430 -41.50 0.88 3.81
C CYS A 430 -42.18 2.25 3.97
N SER A 431 -41.56 3.18 4.69
CA SER A 431 -42.15 4.49 5.01
C SER A 431 -42.04 5.55 3.92
N SER A 432 -41.03 5.47 3.05
CA SER A 432 -40.69 6.53 2.08
C SER A 432 -39.93 6.01 0.86
N PRO A 433 -39.93 6.76 -0.25
CA PRO A 433 -38.99 6.55 -1.35
C PRO A 433 -37.54 6.69 -0.88
N ARG A 434 -36.63 5.89 -1.46
CA ARG A 434 -35.21 5.89 -1.09
C ARG A 434 -34.31 5.74 -2.31
N GLN A 435 -33.41 6.70 -2.50
CA GLN A 435 -32.35 6.59 -3.51
C GLN A 435 -31.19 5.74 -2.99
N TRP A 436 -31.12 4.49 -3.45
CA TRP A 436 -30.06 3.55 -3.08
C TRP A 436 -28.72 3.95 -3.70
N GLN A 437 -27.72 4.14 -2.85
CA GLN A 437 -26.35 4.47 -3.24
C GLN A 437 -25.66 3.26 -3.87
N VAL A 438 -24.72 3.50 -4.78
CA VAL A 438 -23.98 2.42 -5.47
C VAL A 438 -23.31 1.45 -4.49
N TRP A 439 -22.69 1.98 -3.43
CA TRP A 439 -22.03 1.17 -2.41
C TRP A 439 -23.00 0.26 -1.62
N GLU A 440 -24.28 0.64 -1.48
CA GLU A 440 -25.29 -0.20 -0.82
C GLU A 440 -25.65 -1.41 -1.69
N GLN A 441 -25.69 -1.20 -3.01
CA GLN A 441 -25.92 -2.26 -3.98
C GLN A 441 -24.74 -3.24 -4.01
N GLU A 442 -23.52 -2.71 -4.05
CA GLU A 442 -22.27 -3.50 -4.01
C GLU A 442 -22.15 -4.30 -2.70
N LEU A 443 -22.47 -3.69 -1.56
CA LEU A 443 -22.48 -4.37 -0.27
C LEU A 443 -23.46 -5.55 -0.29
N LEU A 444 -24.69 -5.34 -0.75
CA LEU A 444 -25.70 -6.40 -0.76
C LEU A 444 -25.29 -7.56 -1.68
N VAL A 445 -24.75 -7.27 -2.87
CA VAL A 445 -24.23 -8.29 -3.81
C VAL A 445 -23.08 -9.08 -3.18
N SER A 446 -22.12 -8.39 -2.55
CA SER A 446 -20.98 -9.02 -1.88
C SER A 446 -21.45 -9.95 -0.76
N LEU A 447 -22.37 -9.47 0.10
CA LEU A 447 -22.89 -10.28 1.20
C LEU A 447 -23.76 -11.45 0.72
N ALA A 448 -24.51 -11.32 -0.37
CA ALA A 448 -25.25 -12.44 -0.95
C ALA A 448 -24.30 -13.54 -1.48
N ALA A 449 -23.17 -13.17 -2.07
CA ALA A 449 -22.14 -14.11 -2.48
C ALA A 449 -21.49 -14.82 -1.27
N GLN A 450 -21.18 -14.07 -0.20
CA GLN A 450 -20.65 -14.64 1.04
C GLN A 450 -21.65 -15.57 1.72
N LEU A 451 -22.92 -15.18 1.75
CA LEU A 451 -24.01 -15.97 2.27
C LEU A 451 -24.18 -17.27 1.49
N ALA A 452 -24.09 -17.24 0.15
CA ALA A 452 -24.15 -18.45 -0.66
C ALA A 452 -23.07 -19.47 -0.27
N ILE A 453 -21.84 -19.00 -0.04
CA ILE A 453 -20.72 -19.84 0.42
C ILE A 453 -21.03 -20.41 1.82
N ALA A 454 -21.48 -19.57 2.75
CA ALA A 454 -21.80 -19.99 4.12
C ALA A 454 -22.94 -21.03 4.16
N ILE A 455 -23.99 -20.86 3.35
CA ILE A 455 -25.08 -21.84 3.22
C ILE A 455 -24.53 -23.17 2.69
N GLN A 456 -23.72 -23.13 1.62
CA GLN A 456 -23.11 -24.35 1.07
C GLN A 456 -22.21 -25.06 2.09
N GLN A 457 -21.44 -24.31 2.87
CA GLN A 457 -20.60 -24.86 3.95
C GLN A 457 -21.44 -25.52 5.05
N SER A 458 -22.52 -24.87 5.48
CA SER A 458 -23.47 -25.42 6.46
C SER A 458 -24.10 -26.73 5.98
N GLU A 459 -24.55 -26.78 4.72
CA GLU A 459 -25.14 -27.99 4.11
C GLU A 459 -24.11 -29.13 4.03
N LEU A 460 -22.88 -28.85 3.58
CA LEU A 460 -21.82 -29.86 3.50
C LEU A 460 -21.42 -30.38 4.88
N TYR A 461 -21.34 -29.51 5.88
CA TYR A 461 -21.03 -29.89 7.25
C TYR A 461 -22.09 -30.84 7.82
N HIS A 462 -23.37 -30.50 7.63
CA HIS A 462 -24.47 -31.34 8.10
C HIS A 462 -24.48 -32.71 7.38
N GLN A 463 -24.17 -32.77 6.08
CA GLN A 463 -24.02 -34.04 5.37
C GLN A 463 -22.87 -34.89 5.93
N LEU A 464 -21.72 -34.25 6.17
CA LEU A 464 -20.56 -34.92 6.76
C LEU A 464 -20.88 -35.48 8.15
N GLU A 465 -21.64 -34.75 8.96
CA GLU A 465 -22.05 -35.20 10.28
C GLU A 465 -22.97 -36.43 10.21
N ILE A 466 -23.97 -36.42 9.32
CA ILE A 466 -24.85 -37.59 9.08
C ILE A 466 -24.02 -38.81 8.66
N VAL A 467 -23.14 -38.65 7.65
CA VAL A 467 -22.33 -39.76 7.14
C VAL A 467 -21.38 -40.29 8.21
N ASN A 468 -20.78 -39.42 9.03
CA ASN A 468 -19.93 -39.84 10.14
C ASN A 468 -20.70 -40.60 11.22
N GLN A 469 -21.93 -40.19 11.53
CA GLN A 469 -22.79 -40.91 12.47
C GLN A 469 -23.15 -42.30 11.94
N GLU A 470 -23.51 -42.40 10.66
CA GLU A 470 -23.81 -43.68 10.00
C GLU A 470 -22.59 -44.61 9.96
N LEU A 471 -21.43 -44.09 9.56
CA LEU A 471 -20.17 -44.83 9.57
C LEU A 471 -19.81 -45.32 10.97
N LYS A 472 -20.01 -44.49 11.99
CA LYS A 472 -19.77 -44.86 13.39
C LYS A 472 -20.70 -45.99 13.81
N TYR A 473 -22.00 -45.89 13.51
CA TYR A 473 -22.98 -46.93 13.80
C TYR A 473 -22.61 -48.26 13.12
N LEU A 474 -22.27 -48.24 11.83
CA LEU A 474 -21.84 -49.43 11.08
C LEU A 474 -20.53 -50.03 11.60
N ALA A 475 -19.60 -49.19 12.05
CA ALA A 475 -18.33 -49.63 12.61
C ALA A 475 -18.48 -50.26 14.00
N THR A 476 -19.48 -49.84 14.80
CA THR A 476 -19.63 -50.28 16.20
C THR A 476 -20.72 -51.32 16.43
N SER A 477 -21.67 -51.47 15.51
CA SER A 477 -22.86 -52.33 15.70
C SER A 477 -22.82 -53.58 14.83
N ASP A 478 -23.52 -54.64 15.23
CA ASP A 478 -23.77 -55.86 14.45
C ASP A 478 -24.99 -55.68 13.54
N SER A 479 -24.84 -56.02 12.25
CA SER A 479 -25.87 -55.81 11.24
C SER A 479 -27.16 -56.63 11.42
N LEU A 480 -27.11 -57.74 12.19
CA LEU A 480 -28.29 -58.58 12.40
C LEU A 480 -29.05 -58.18 13.66
N THR A 481 -28.33 -57.99 14.77
CA THR A 481 -28.92 -57.82 16.11
C THR A 481 -28.98 -56.36 16.58
N GLU A 482 -28.36 -55.42 15.86
CA GLU A 482 -28.32 -53.97 16.16
C GLU A 482 -27.66 -53.59 17.49
N ILE A 483 -27.08 -54.56 18.21
CA ILE A 483 -26.24 -54.34 19.40
C ILE A 483 -24.77 -54.15 18.99
N ALA A 484 -23.87 -53.92 19.95
CA ALA A 484 -22.45 -53.77 19.63
C ALA A 484 -21.87 -55.01 18.90
N ASN A 485 -20.96 -54.79 17.95
CA ASN A 485 -20.19 -55.88 17.35
C ASN A 485 -18.98 -56.24 18.22
N ARG A 486 -18.36 -57.39 17.93
CA ARG A 486 -17.17 -57.87 18.65
C ARG A 486 -16.02 -56.86 18.66
N ARG A 487 -15.77 -56.17 17.54
CA ARG A 487 -14.68 -55.19 17.45
C ARG A 487 -14.88 -54.07 18.47
N TYR A 488 -16.07 -53.50 18.54
CA TYR A 488 -16.38 -52.45 19.50
C TYR A 488 -16.39 -52.95 20.94
N PHE A 489 -16.80 -54.19 21.18
CA PHE A 489 -16.63 -54.83 22.48
C PHE A 489 -15.17 -54.85 22.94
N ASP A 490 -14.25 -55.29 22.08
CA ASP A 490 -12.82 -55.37 22.42
C ASP A 490 -12.24 -53.97 22.69
N GLU A 491 -12.59 -52.97 21.87
CA GLU A 491 -12.18 -51.57 22.05
C GLU A 491 -12.73 -50.98 23.37
N TYR A 492 -14.01 -51.17 23.65
CA TYR A 492 -14.66 -50.69 24.88
C TYR A 492 -14.11 -51.37 26.13
N LEU A 493 -13.89 -52.69 26.07
CA LEU A 493 -13.30 -53.44 27.19
C LEU A 493 -11.93 -52.91 27.55
N ASN A 494 -11.07 -52.67 26.56
CA ASN A 494 -9.73 -52.12 26.79
C ASN A 494 -9.80 -50.71 27.40
N SER A 495 -10.70 -49.86 26.89
CA SER A 495 -10.91 -48.52 27.46
C SER A 495 -11.37 -48.57 28.92
N GLN A 496 -12.33 -49.44 29.25
CA GLN A 496 -12.80 -49.62 30.62
C GLN A 496 -11.74 -50.27 31.52
N TRP A 497 -10.92 -51.17 30.97
CA TRP A 497 -9.81 -51.81 31.68
C TRP A 497 -8.81 -50.77 32.18
N ASP A 498 -8.37 -49.87 31.31
CA ASP A 498 -7.41 -48.81 31.64
C ASP A 498 -7.98 -47.85 32.69
N GLN A 499 -9.22 -47.42 32.50
CA GLN A 499 -9.91 -46.52 33.44
C GLN A 499 -10.05 -47.16 34.83
N LEU A 500 -10.59 -48.38 34.90
CA LEU A 500 -10.90 -49.03 36.17
C LEU A 500 -9.65 -49.58 36.87
N SER A 501 -8.55 -49.81 36.14
CA SER A 501 -7.24 -50.11 36.74
C SER A 501 -6.72 -48.94 37.57
N GLN A 502 -6.99 -47.70 37.16
CA GLN A 502 -6.60 -46.49 37.91
C GLN A 502 -7.53 -46.27 39.11
N GLU A 503 -8.84 -46.45 38.89
CA GLU A 503 -9.86 -46.28 39.93
C GLU A 503 -9.88 -47.42 40.96
N LYS A 504 -9.19 -48.54 40.70
CA LYS A 504 -9.20 -49.78 41.50
C LYS A 504 -10.61 -50.32 41.72
N ALA A 505 -11.46 -50.19 40.70
CA ALA A 505 -12.85 -50.63 40.73
C ALA A 505 -13.03 -51.99 40.03
N SER A 506 -14.09 -52.71 40.37
CA SER A 506 -14.38 -54.03 39.77
C SER A 506 -14.86 -53.89 38.33
N LEU A 507 -14.49 -54.83 37.48
CA LEU A 507 -14.97 -54.99 36.11
C LEU A 507 -15.42 -56.44 35.93
N SER A 508 -16.65 -56.63 35.47
CA SER A 508 -17.19 -57.96 35.18
C SER A 508 -17.48 -58.13 33.68
N VAL A 509 -17.24 -59.33 33.18
CA VAL A 509 -17.63 -59.76 31.83
C VAL A 509 -18.49 -61.00 31.94
N ILE A 510 -19.58 -61.05 31.18
CA ILE A 510 -20.45 -62.21 31.06
C ILE A 510 -20.38 -62.70 29.61
N MET A 511 -19.97 -63.94 29.42
CA MET A 511 -20.08 -64.65 28.14
C MET A 511 -21.38 -65.45 28.14
N CYS A 512 -22.18 -65.33 27.09
CA CYS A 512 -23.50 -65.93 26.97
C CYS A 512 -23.62 -66.63 25.62
N ASP A 513 -24.11 -67.86 25.61
CA ASP A 513 -24.31 -68.63 24.39
C ASP A 513 -25.65 -69.35 24.40
N LEU A 514 -26.31 -69.36 23.24
CA LEU A 514 -27.61 -70.00 23.05
C LEU A 514 -27.48 -71.52 22.96
N ASP A 515 -28.16 -72.21 23.88
CA ASP A 515 -28.06 -73.66 23.99
C ASP A 515 -28.66 -74.36 22.77
N PHE A 516 -27.85 -75.21 22.13
CA PHE A 516 -28.25 -76.02 20.96
C PHE A 516 -28.81 -75.18 19.79
N PHE A 517 -28.23 -74.01 19.54
CA PHE A 517 -28.73 -73.13 18.47
C PHE A 517 -28.51 -73.69 17.05
N LYS A 518 -27.44 -74.48 16.82
CA LYS A 518 -27.29 -75.22 15.55
C LYS A 518 -28.46 -76.19 15.28
N PRO A 519 -28.83 -77.11 16.20
CA PRO A 519 -30.06 -77.91 16.06
C PRO A 519 -31.34 -77.09 15.87
N TYR A 520 -31.44 -75.91 16.49
CA TYR A 520 -32.57 -75.00 16.25
C TYR A 520 -32.62 -74.55 14.78
N ASN A 521 -31.49 -74.10 14.23
CA ASN A 521 -31.38 -73.73 12.81
C ASN A 521 -31.65 -74.90 11.87
N ASP A 522 -31.15 -76.10 12.19
CA ASP A 522 -31.38 -77.31 11.40
C ASP A 522 -32.87 -77.69 11.37
N THR A 523 -33.64 -77.35 12.42
CA THR A 523 -35.07 -77.65 12.54
C THR A 523 -35.96 -76.58 11.91
N TYR A 524 -35.67 -75.30 12.16
CA TYR A 524 -36.55 -74.17 11.83
C TYR A 524 -36.03 -73.28 10.69
N GLY A 525 -34.81 -73.51 10.23
CA GLY A 525 -34.13 -72.76 9.18
C GLY A 525 -33.47 -71.47 9.68
N HIS A 526 -32.48 -71.00 8.92
CA HIS A 526 -31.66 -69.83 9.28
C HIS A 526 -32.46 -68.54 9.48
N LEU A 527 -33.55 -68.32 8.73
CA LEU A 527 -34.39 -67.13 8.90
C LEU A 527 -35.10 -67.09 10.27
N ALA A 528 -35.50 -68.26 10.80
CA ALA A 528 -36.05 -68.37 12.14
C ALA A 528 -34.97 -68.20 13.21
N GLY A 529 -33.75 -68.69 12.94
CA GLY A 529 -32.55 -68.40 13.73
C GLY A 529 -32.25 -66.93 13.86
N ASP A 530 -32.20 -66.21 12.74
CA ASP A 530 -31.94 -64.77 12.69
C ASP A 530 -32.97 -63.98 13.49
N ARG A 531 -34.24 -64.38 13.42
CA ARG A 531 -35.30 -63.77 14.25
C ARG A 531 -35.07 -64.03 15.73
N ALA A 532 -34.75 -65.27 16.11
CA ALA A 532 -34.46 -65.62 17.50
C ALA A 532 -33.26 -64.83 18.05
N LEU A 533 -32.19 -64.67 17.26
CA LEU A 533 -31.02 -63.87 17.66
C LEU A 533 -31.37 -62.40 17.92
N ARG A 534 -32.25 -61.79 17.11
CA ARG A 534 -32.73 -60.42 17.35
C ARG A 534 -33.54 -60.31 18.63
N GLU A 535 -34.48 -61.22 18.85
CA GLU A 535 -35.33 -61.21 20.04
C GLU A 535 -34.52 -61.44 21.32
N VAL A 536 -33.55 -62.36 21.27
CA VAL A 536 -32.61 -62.63 22.36
C VAL A 536 -31.74 -61.40 22.63
N ALA A 537 -31.16 -60.77 21.61
CA ALA A 537 -30.34 -59.57 21.78
C ALA A 537 -31.11 -58.46 22.51
N GLN A 538 -32.34 -58.19 22.09
CA GLN A 538 -33.22 -57.21 22.75
C GLN A 538 -33.58 -57.62 24.19
N ALA A 539 -33.79 -58.91 24.45
CA ALA A 539 -34.05 -59.42 25.80
C ALA A 539 -32.83 -59.23 26.73
N ILE A 540 -31.61 -59.45 26.22
CA ILE A 540 -30.37 -59.19 26.96
C ILE A 540 -30.22 -57.69 27.24
N CYS A 541 -30.46 -56.81 26.27
CA CYS A 541 -30.43 -55.36 26.49
C CYS A 541 -31.43 -54.89 27.55
N LYS A 542 -32.63 -55.47 27.59
CA LYS A 542 -33.64 -55.20 28.64
C LYS A 542 -33.23 -55.67 30.03
N ALA A 543 -32.24 -56.56 30.12
CA ALA A 543 -31.72 -57.05 31.39
C ALA A 543 -30.63 -56.14 31.99
N MET A 544 -30.10 -55.18 31.22
CA MET A 544 -29.04 -54.26 31.65
C MET A 544 -29.55 -53.24 32.66
N ARG A 545 -28.68 -52.86 33.60
CA ARG A 545 -29.04 -52.00 34.74
C ARG A 545 -28.57 -50.57 34.56
N TYR A 546 -27.43 -50.37 33.90
CA TYR A 546 -26.79 -49.07 33.73
C TYR A 546 -26.56 -48.73 32.26
N PRO A 547 -26.58 -47.43 31.88
CA PRO A 547 -26.24 -47.00 30.53
C PRO A 547 -24.79 -47.32 30.10
N THR A 548 -23.92 -47.63 31.06
CA THR A 548 -22.53 -48.04 30.85
C THR A 548 -22.37 -49.54 30.62
N ASP A 549 -23.42 -50.33 30.80
CA ASP A 549 -23.38 -51.76 30.50
C ASP A 549 -23.40 -51.94 28.97
N LEU A 550 -22.42 -52.66 28.42
CA LEU A 550 -22.34 -52.90 26.98
C LEU A 550 -22.76 -54.33 26.68
N VAL A 551 -23.71 -54.51 25.76
CA VAL A 551 -24.09 -55.82 25.20
C VAL A 551 -23.58 -55.90 23.77
N ALA A 552 -22.82 -56.94 23.45
CA ALA A 552 -22.26 -57.17 22.13
C ALA A 552 -22.55 -58.57 21.61
N ARG A 553 -22.66 -58.70 20.29
CA ARG A 553 -22.61 -59.98 19.60
C ARG A 553 -21.14 -60.35 19.40
N TYR A 554 -20.67 -61.33 20.16
CA TYR A 554 -19.28 -61.75 20.20
C TYR A 554 -18.96 -62.79 19.11
N GLY A 555 -19.95 -63.60 18.74
CA GLY A 555 -19.85 -64.66 17.75
C GLY A 555 -21.18 -64.95 17.06
N GLY A 556 -21.29 -66.07 16.35
CA GLY A 556 -22.51 -66.43 15.60
C GLY A 556 -23.76 -66.47 16.48
N GLU A 557 -23.70 -67.22 17.58
CA GLU A 557 -24.75 -67.40 18.58
C GLU A 557 -24.32 -66.95 19.99
N GLU A 558 -23.16 -66.30 20.07
CA GLU A 558 -22.50 -65.87 21.30
C GLU A 558 -22.67 -64.37 21.52
N PHE A 559 -23.04 -64.01 22.75
CA PHE A 559 -23.16 -62.64 23.23
C PHE A 559 -22.18 -62.42 24.37
N ALA A 560 -21.59 -61.22 24.44
CA ALA A 560 -20.72 -60.83 25.53
C ALA A 560 -21.23 -59.52 26.15
N ILE A 561 -21.18 -59.44 27.47
CA ILE A 561 -21.65 -58.29 28.24
C ILE A 561 -20.50 -57.75 29.09
N ILE A 562 -20.26 -56.45 29.02
CA ILE A 562 -19.29 -55.72 29.85
C ILE A 562 -20.04 -54.93 30.90
N LEU A 563 -19.67 -55.12 32.16
CA LEU A 563 -20.31 -54.50 33.32
C LEU A 563 -19.26 -53.70 34.13
N PRO A 564 -19.04 -52.42 33.79
CA PRO A 564 -18.14 -51.55 34.54
C PRO A 564 -18.60 -51.38 35.99
N LYS A 565 -17.65 -51.26 36.93
CA LYS A 565 -17.91 -51.02 38.36
C LYS A 565 -18.84 -52.03 39.03
N THR A 566 -18.99 -53.21 38.43
CA THR A 566 -19.94 -54.24 38.87
C THR A 566 -19.19 -55.41 39.47
N GLY A 567 -19.52 -55.76 40.72
CA GLY A 567 -18.96 -56.90 41.43
C GLY A 567 -19.65 -58.22 41.10
N VAL A 568 -19.09 -59.34 41.58
CA VAL A 568 -19.56 -60.70 41.23
C VAL A 568 -21.03 -60.95 41.58
N ASN A 569 -21.49 -60.52 42.76
CA ASN A 569 -22.87 -60.74 43.20
C ASN A 569 -23.89 -60.00 42.32
N GLU A 570 -23.54 -58.80 41.88
CA GLU A 570 -24.39 -58.01 40.98
C GLU A 570 -24.38 -58.58 39.55
N ALA A 571 -23.22 -59.03 39.08
CA ALA A 571 -23.09 -59.71 37.79
C ALA A 571 -23.93 -61.01 37.73
N ILE A 572 -23.99 -61.78 38.83
CA ILE A 572 -24.88 -62.94 38.96
C ILE A 572 -26.35 -62.54 38.81
N LEU A 573 -26.78 -61.46 39.47
CA LEU A 573 -28.16 -60.99 39.37
C LEU A 573 -28.53 -60.60 37.94
N ILE A 574 -27.60 -59.95 37.22
CA ILE A 574 -27.78 -59.60 35.80
C ILE A 574 -27.85 -60.87 34.94
N ALA A 575 -26.99 -61.86 35.17
CA ALA A 575 -27.03 -63.14 34.46
C ALA A 575 -28.37 -63.88 34.66
N GLN A 576 -28.87 -63.96 35.89
CA GLN A 576 -30.17 -64.55 36.19
C GLN A 576 -31.31 -63.78 35.52
N ASN A 577 -31.23 -62.44 35.49
CA ASN A 577 -32.20 -61.63 34.79
C ASN A 577 -32.18 -61.87 33.27
N ILE A 578 -30.99 -62.01 32.66
CA ILE A 578 -30.84 -62.39 31.24
C ILE A 578 -31.57 -63.70 30.95
N GLN A 579 -31.32 -64.75 31.72
CA GLN A 579 -32.00 -66.04 31.55
C GLN A 579 -33.52 -65.90 31.63
N LYS A 580 -34.01 -65.15 32.63
CA LYS A 580 -35.45 -64.90 32.81
C LYS A 580 -36.06 -64.09 31.67
N GLN A 581 -35.36 -63.12 31.09
CA GLN A 581 -35.86 -62.36 29.95
C GLN A 581 -35.93 -63.21 28.69
N ILE A 582 -34.96 -64.10 28.48
CA ILE A 582 -34.96 -65.04 27.35
C ILE A 582 -36.08 -66.07 27.50
N GLU A 583 -36.27 -66.62 28.71
CA GLU A 583 -37.37 -67.57 28.99
C GLU A 583 -38.75 -66.97 28.69
N LYS A 584 -38.96 -65.68 29.00
CA LYS A 584 -40.22 -64.96 28.70
C LYS A 584 -40.53 -64.85 27.22
N LEU A 585 -39.53 -64.96 26.33
CA LEU A 585 -39.77 -64.94 24.88
C LEU A 585 -40.53 -66.20 24.43
N GLN A 586 -40.45 -67.31 25.18
CA GLN A 586 -41.12 -68.57 24.88
C GLN A 586 -40.87 -69.08 23.44
N ILE A 587 -39.65 -68.87 22.93
CA ILE A 587 -39.22 -69.36 21.61
C ILE A 587 -39.13 -70.89 21.67
N ILE A 588 -39.98 -71.60 20.92
CA ILE A 588 -40.07 -73.07 20.95
C ILE A 588 -38.79 -73.69 20.37
N HIS A 589 -38.15 -74.58 21.11
CA HIS A 589 -36.94 -75.29 20.68
C HIS A 589 -37.07 -76.81 20.90
N SER A 590 -37.83 -77.46 20.03
CA SER A 590 -38.07 -78.92 20.08
C SER A 590 -36.82 -79.79 19.88
N GLY A 591 -35.74 -79.21 19.31
CA GLY A 591 -34.46 -79.89 19.13
C GLY A 591 -33.52 -79.79 20.32
N SER A 592 -33.91 -79.08 21.39
CA SER A 592 -33.13 -78.95 22.62
C SER A 592 -33.36 -80.13 23.55
N SER A 593 -32.27 -80.68 24.11
CA SER A 593 -32.35 -81.68 25.17
C SER A 593 -32.44 -81.09 26.57
N VAL A 594 -32.54 -79.75 26.69
CA VAL A 594 -32.49 -79.02 27.97
C VAL A 594 -33.84 -78.44 28.36
N GLY A 595 -34.67 -78.05 27.39
CA GLY A 595 -35.99 -77.48 27.64
C GLY A 595 -36.82 -77.36 26.38
N TYR A 596 -38.14 -77.16 26.54
CA TYR A 596 -39.06 -76.97 25.41
C TYR A 596 -38.92 -75.59 24.74
N TYR A 597 -38.37 -74.62 25.46
CA TYR A 597 -38.06 -73.28 24.98
C TYR A 597 -36.55 -73.07 24.86
N MET A 598 -36.13 -72.08 24.06
CA MET A 598 -34.74 -71.67 23.90
C MET A 598 -34.17 -71.19 25.24
N THR A 599 -32.97 -71.68 25.58
CA THR A 599 -32.24 -71.34 26.80
C THR A 599 -30.85 -70.81 26.47
N CYS A 600 -30.18 -70.21 27.45
CA CYS A 600 -28.78 -69.82 27.33
C CYS A 600 -27.97 -70.28 28.54
N SER A 601 -26.69 -70.56 28.27
CA SER A 601 -25.67 -70.79 29.28
C SER A 601 -24.82 -69.53 29.42
N LEU A 602 -24.40 -69.20 30.65
CA LEU A 602 -23.59 -68.01 30.92
C LEU A 602 -22.33 -68.32 31.73
N GLY A 603 -21.23 -67.68 31.38
CA GLY A 603 -19.99 -67.67 32.15
C GLY A 603 -19.68 -66.27 32.65
N ILE A 604 -19.39 -66.13 33.94
CA ILE A 604 -19.14 -64.84 34.58
C ILE A 604 -17.68 -64.78 35.04
N GLY A 605 -16.96 -63.75 34.61
CA GLY A 605 -15.64 -63.38 35.12
C GLY A 605 -15.69 -62.01 35.78
N THR A 606 -15.11 -61.87 36.97
CA THR A 606 -15.00 -60.58 37.68
C THR A 606 -13.58 -60.40 38.20
N VAL A 607 -12.99 -59.24 37.92
CA VAL A 607 -11.66 -58.87 38.41
C VAL A 607 -11.62 -57.39 38.80
N ILE A 608 -10.61 -56.99 39.56
CA ILE A 608 -10.19 -55.59 39.65
C ILE A 608 -9.01 -55.46 38.67
N PRO A 609 -9.14 -54.71 37.56
CA PRO A 609 -8.07 -54.56 36.57
C PRO A 609 -6.75 -54.12 37.20
N SER A 610 -5.64 -54.68 36.72
CA SER A 610 -4.30 -54.33 37.18
C SER A 610 -3.27 -54.53 36.08
N VAL A 611 -2.13 -53.85 36.20
CA VAL A 611 -1.00 -53.95 35.25
C VAL A 611 -0.39 -55.36 35.11
N LYS A 612 -0.73 -56.29 36.02
CA LYS A 612 -0.24 -57.69 35.98
C LYS A 612 -1.14 -58.61 35.15
N MET A 613 -2.29 -58.11 34.70
CA MET A 613 -3.29 -58.86 33.95
C MET A 613 -3.66 -58.11 32.68
N THR A 614 -4.25 -58.83 31.74
CA THR A 614 -4.79 -58.26 30.50
C THR A 614 -6.30 -58.43 30.45
N SER A 615 -6.98 -57.53 29.74
CA SER A 615 -8.42 -57.62 29.45
C SER A 615 -8.80 -58.96 28.82
N LYS A 616 -7.93 -59.53 27.98
CA LYS A 616 -8.13 -60.85 27.38
C LYS A 616 -8.27 -61.97 28.42
N GLN A 617 -7.46 -61.94 29.48
CA GLN A 617 -7.57 -62.94 30.55
C GLN A 617 -8.93 -62.90 31.27
N LEU A 618 -9.58 -61.73 31.35
CA LEU A 618 -10.94 -61.63 31.89
C LEU A 618 -11.97 -62.30 30.97
N ILE A 619 -11.82 -62.15 29.65
CA ILE A 619 -12.65 -62.87 28.67
C ILE A 619 -12.41 -64.37 28.82
N ASP A 620 -11.15 -64.82 28.89
CA ASP A 620 -10.79 -66.23 29.01
C ASP A 620 -11.37 -66.86 30.30
N ILE A 621 -11.40 -66.12 31.42
CA ILE A 621 -12.07 -66.55 32.66
C ILE A 621 -13.58 -66.75 32.43
N ALA A 622 -14.24 -65.75 31.84
CA ALA A 622 -15.68 -65.81 31.59
C ALA A 622 -16.04 -66.95 30.62
N ASP A 623 -15.23 -67.16 29.58
CA ASP A 623 -15.41 -68.23 28.59
C ASP A 623 -15.27 -69.63 29.22
N GLN A 624 -14.31 -69.82 30.12
CA GLN A 624 -14.22 -71.07 30.90
C GLN A 624 -15.46 -71.32 31.76
N GLY A 625 -16.01 -70.26 32.38
CA GLY A 625 -17.28 -70.35 33.09
C GLY A 625 -18.40 -70.83 32.16
N LEU A 626 -18.46 -70.30 30.94
CA LEU A 626 -19.45 -70.67 29.96
C LEU A 626 -19.31 -72.14 29.53
N TYR A 627 -18.08 -72.60 29.29
CA TYR A 627 -17.79 -74.00 28.99
C TYR A 627 -18.25 -74.95 30.11
N GLN A 628 -17.99 -74.59 31.36
CA GLN A 628 -18.45 -75.36 32.53
C GLN A 628 -19.98 -75.38 32.64
N ALA A 629 -20.65 -74.24 32.41
CA ALA A 629 -22.10 -74.16 32.41
C ALA A 629 -22.73 -75.11 31.37
N LYS A 630 -22.15 -75.15 30.16
CA LYS A 630 -22.57 -76.08 29.10
C LYS A 630 -22.33 -77.56 29.47
N ALA A 631 -21.20 -77.86 30.12
CA ALA A 631 -20.85 -79.22 30.54
C ALA A 631 -21.73 -79.75 31.69
N GLN A 632 -22.14 -78.86 32.61
CA GLN A 632 -22.95 -79.19 33.79
C GLN A 632 -24.46 -79.30 33.50
N GLY A 633 -24.87 -79.33 32.22
CA GLY A 633 -26.27 -79.52 31.84
C GLY A 633 -26.96 -78.33 31.20
N ARG A 634 -26.23 -77.23 30.89
CA ARG A 634 -26.74 -76.02 30.20
C ARG A 634 -27.84 -75.27 30.98
N ASN A 635 -28.40 -74.21 30.40
CA ASN A 635 -29.41 -73.32 31.02
C ASN A 635 -29.06 -72.85 32.44
N GLN A 636 -27.79 -72.50 32.66
CA GLN A 636 -27.29 -72.03 33.96
C GLN A 636 -26.15 -71.03 33.78
N TYR A 637 -25.81 -70.34 34.86
CA TYR A 637 -24.62 -69.51 34.92
C TYR A 637 -23.54 -70.20 35.78
N VAL A 638 -22.27 -69.99 35.43
CA VAL A 638 -21.13 -70.40 36.26
C VAL A 638 -20.19 -69.22 36.43
N VAL A 639 -19.78 -68.96 37.67
CA VAL A 639 -18.76 -67.96 37.98
C VAL A 639 -17.40 -68.65 37.98
N SER A 640 -16.47 -68.16 37.16
CA SER A 640 -15.09 -68.62 37.14
C SER A 640 -14.17 -67.55 37.73
N SER A 641 -13.06 -67.97 38.33
CA SER A 641 -12.07 -67.09 38.93
C SER A 641 -10.66 -67.42 38.42
N LEU A 642 -9.75 -66.45 38.56
CA LEU A 642 -8.36 -66.60 38.08
C LEU A 642 -7.63 -67.80 38.72
N SER A 643 -7.96 -68.16 39.97
CA SER A 643 -7.38 -69.35 40.63
C SER A 643 -7.87 -70.66 40.01
N HIS A 644 -9.11 -70.68 39.52
CA HIS A 644 -9.69 -71.82 38.81
C HIS A 644 -9.13 -71.94 37.38
N TYR A 645 -8.89 -70.80 36.72
CA TYR A 645 -8.25 -70.71 35.40
C TYR A 645 -6.83 -71.29 35.38
N ILE A 646 -6.00 -70.94 36.36
CA ILE A 646 -4.61 -71.42 36.45
C ILE A 646 -4.55 -72.92 36.79
N SER A 647 -5.49 -73.46 37.57
CA SER A 647 -5.52 -74.89 37.91
C SER A 647 -5.92 -75.85 36.78
N GLN A 648 -6.43 -75.34 35.65
CA GLN A 648 -6.79 -76.15 34.47
C GLN A 648 -5.74 -76.09 33.34
N LEU A 649 -4.77 -75.17 33.43
CA LEU A 649 -3.67 -75.01 32.47
C LEU A 649 -2.39 -75.76 32.87
N VAL A 650 -2.31 -76.21 34.12
CA VAL A 650 -1.27 -77.10 34.67
C VAL A 650 -1.86 -78.49 34.77
#